data_AF-A0A2T4G025-F1
#
_entry.id   AF-A0A2T4G025-F1
#
_cell.length_a   1.000
_cell.length_b   1.000
_cell.length_c   1.000
_cell.angle_alpha   90.00
_cell.angle_beta   90.00
_cell.angle_gamma   90.00
#
_symmetry.space_group_name_H-M   'P 1'
#
loop_
_entity.id
_entity.type
_entity.pdbx_description
1 polymer ?
#
loop_
_entity_poly.entity_id
_entity_poly.type
_entity_poly.pdbx_seq_one_letter_code
_entity_poly.pdbx_strand_id
1 'polypeptide(L)'
;MARTTPISRYRNIGIVAHVDAGKTTTTERVLFYTGKSHKMGEVHDGAATTDWMVQEQERGITITSAAITAFWKGSEKQYKDEHRFNVIDTPGHVDFTIEVERSLRVLDGAVVVFCGTSGVEPQSETVWRQANKYGVPRLVYVNKMDRAGANFLRVIGQIKQRLGHTPVPIQLAIGSEDNFQGQIDLINMEAVYWNDADKGMVPVRKPIPAELQELADEWRNNMVEAAAEASEELMNKYLEGEELTNAEIKAALRQRTIAGEIVLAVCGSSFKNKGVPLVLDAVIDYLPAPTDIPAIKGTNPDNEEEEMERHADDSEPFSALAFKIATDPFVGTLTFVRVYSGVLASGDGVINSVKGKKERVGRMVQMHANAREEIKEVRAGDIAALIGMKDVTTGETLCDAAKPIILVRMDFPEPVISVAVEPKTKDDQEKMGIALGKLAQEDPSFRVKTDEETGQTIISGMGELHLDILVDRMRREFNVEANIGKPQVSYRERITKNCEIEGKFVRQSGGRGQFGHCWIRFAPADEGQEGLQFVNEVVGGVVPKEYIPAIQKGIEEQMKNGVVAGYPLIGLKATVFDGSYHDVDSNEMAFKVAASMATKQLAQKGGGELLEPIMAVEVVTPEDYMGDVMGDLNRRRGMILGMEDTVSGKVIRAEVPLGEMFGYATDVRSMSQGRASYSMEFKKYNTAPAHIAETVSKKQG
;
A
#
# COMPACT_ATOMS: atom_id res chain seq x y z
N MET A 1 12.51 -7.19 -34.03
CA MET A 1 13.78 -6.52 -34.39
C MET A 1 14.86 -7.09 -33.49
N ALA A 2 16.04 -7.41 -34.02
CA ALA A 2 17.14 -7.86 -33.15
C ALA A 2 17.38 -6.84 -32.02
N ARG A 3 17.60 -7.34 -30.80
CA ARG A 3 17.92 -6.56 -29.60
C ARG A 3 18.99 -5.49 -29.93
N THR A 4 18.65 -4.20 -29.76
CA THR A 4 19.56 -3.07 -30.10
C THR A 4 20.66 -2.87 -29.07
N THR A 5 20.32 -3.06 -27.79
CA THR A 5 21.27 -2.99 -26.66
C THR A 5 21.35 -4.37 -26.01
N PRO A 6 22.55 -4.96 -25.81
CA PRO A 6 22.70 -6.24 -25.10
C PRO A 6 22.09 -6.21 -23.69
N ILE A 7 21.55 -7.34 -23.21
CA ILE A 7 20.89 -7.42 -21.90
C ILE A 7 21.84 -7.10 -20.73
N SER A 8 23.14 -7.43 -20.86
CA SER A 8 24.18 -7.08 -19.88
C SER A 8 24.37 -5.57 -19.68
N ARG A 9 23.84 -4.75 -20.60
CA ARG A 9 23.89 -3.29 -20.55
C ARG A 9 22.56 -2.65 -20.16
N TYR A 10 21.63 -3.45 -19.65
CA TYR A 10 20.38 -2.94 -19.09
C TYR A 10 20.60 -2.59 -17.63
N ARG A 11 19.96 -1.52 -17.18
CA ARG A 11 19.88 -1.14 -15.78
C ARG A 11 18.42 -0.86 -15.47
N ASN A 12 17.74 -1.81 -14.82
CA ASN A 12 16.37 -1.63 -14.36
C ASN A 12 16.42 -1.15 -12.93
N ILE A 13 16.30 0.17 -12.76
CA ILE A 13 16.55 0.82 -11.48
C ILE A 13 15.34 1.60 -10.98
N GLY A 14 15.12 1.54 -9.67
CA GLY A 14 14.17 2.43 -9.00
C GLY A 14 14.89 3.61 -8.39
N ILE A 15 14.30 4.80 -8.43
CA ILE A 15 14.72 5.91 -7.57
C ILE A 15 13.73 5.94 -6.41
N VAL A 16 14.21 5.74 -5.19
CA VAL A 16 13.38 5.54 -4.00
C VAL A 16 13.86 6.41 -2.86
N ALA A 17 12.95 7.06 -2.15
CA ALA A 17 13.31 8.03 -1.11
C ALA A 17 12.15 8.34 -0.17
N HIS A 18 12.45 8.98 0.96
CA HIS A 18 11.43 9.68 1.73
C HIS A 18 10.86 10.90 0.96
N VAL A 19 9.71 11.41 1.41
CA VAL A 19 9.13 12.68 0.95
C VAL A 19 10.18 13.78 1.04
N ASP A 20 10.20 14.67 0.04
CA ASP A 20 11.13 15.79 -0.03
C ASP A 20 12.63 15.46 -0.01
N ALA A 21 13.06 14.21 -0.22
CA ALA A 21 14.49 13.90 -0.40
C ALA A 21 15.02 14.35 -1.79
N GLY A 22 14.14 14.80 -2.68
CA GLY A 22 14.50 15.25 -4.04
C GLY A 22 14.56 14.14 -5.08
N LYS A 23 13.81 13.05 -4.86
CA LYS A 23 13.71 11.88 -5.75
C LYS A 23 13.27 12.27 -7.18
N THR A 24 12.10 12.90 -7.32
CA THR A 24 11.54 13.31 -8.61
C THR A 24 12.45 14.33 -9.32
N THR A 25 13.04 15.26 -8.57
CA THR A 25 14.07 16.17 -9.09
C THR A 25 15.27 15.40 -9.66
N THR A 26 15.71 14.34 -8.96
CA THR A 26 16.79 13.47 -9.45
C THR A 26 16.38 12.79 -10.75
N THR A 27 15.16 12.25 -10.84
CA THR A 27 14.62 11.63 -12.06
C THR A 27 14.58 12.61 -13.24
N GLU A 28 14.13 13.85 -13.03
CA GLU A 28 14.14 14.90 -14.05
C GLU A 28 15.56 15.24 -14.52
N ARG A 29 16.56 15.20 -13.62
CA ARG A 29 17.97 15.35 -14.00
C ARG A 29 18.47 14.16 -14.82
N VAL A 30 18.04 12.93 -14.51
CA VAL A 30 18.35 11.77 -15.36
C VAL A 30 17.81 11.99 -16.79
N LEU A 31 16.56 12.44 -16.92
CA LEU A 31 15.95 12.75 -18.22
C LEU A 31 16.71 13.82 -19.00
N PHE A 32 17.16 14.88 -18.31
CA PHE A 32 17.91 15.96 -18.90
C PHE A 32 19.29 15.52 -19.38
N TYR A 33 20.09 14.86 -18.52
CA TYR A 33 21.46 14.48 -18.87
C TYR A 33 21.52 13.39 -19.93
N THR A 34 20.57 12.46 -19.92
CA THR A 34 20.45 11.43 -20.99
C THR A 34 19.94 12.01 -22.32
N GLY A 35 19.62 13.31 -22.38
CA GLY A 35 19.15 13.99 -23.58
C GLY A 35 17.71 13.66 -23.97
N LYS A 36 16.95 12.99 -23.09
CA LYS A 36 15.54 12.65 -23.33
C LYS A 36 14.61 13.85 -23.16
N SER A 37 14.93 14.76 -22.25
CA SER A 37 14.26 16.05 -22.15
C SER A 37 15.24 17.20 -22.41
N HIS A 38 14.84 18.14 -23.27
CA HIS A 38 15.60 19.37 -23.52
C HIS A 38 15.31 20.47 -22.48
N LYS A 39 14.30 20.28 -21.62
CA LYS A 39 13.95 21.20 -20.54
C LYS A 39 14.13 20.51 -19.19
N MET A 40 14.71 21.24 -18.25
CA MET A 40 14.78 20.82 -16.86
C MET A 40 13.41 21.08 -16.22
N GLY A 41 12.67 20.02 -15.89
CA GLY A 41 11.45 20.14 -15.08
C GLY A 41 11.78 20.45 -13.62
N GLU A 42 10.94 21.26 -12.98
CA GLU A 42 10.97 21.51 -11.53
C GLU A 42 9.62 21.14 -10.92
N VAL A 43 9.68 20.37 -9.82
CA VAL A 43 8.48 19.85 -9.13
C VAL A 43 7.67 20.97 -8.50
N HIS A 44 8.34 21.96 -7.90
CA HIS A 44 7.68 23.09 -7.24
C HIS A 44 6.89 23.99 -8.20
N ASP A 45 7.25 23.99 -9.48
CA ASP A 45 6.57 24.76 -10.52
C ASP A 45 5.50 23.94 -11.26
N GLY A 46 5.25 22.69 -10.84
CA GLY A 46 4.35 21.76 -11.54
C GLY A 46 4.85 21.36 -12.94
N ALA A 47 6.13 21.58 -13.23
CA ALA A 47 6.73 21.38 -14.55
C ALA A 47 7.49 20.05 -14.68
N ALA A 48 7.45 19.19 -13.67
CA ALA A 48 8.05 17.86 -13.70
C ALA A 48 7.34 16.99 -14.74
N THR A 49 8.12 16.30 -15.58
CA THR A 49 7.62 15.45 -16.66
C THR A 49 7.05 14.13 -16.13
N THR A 50 7.58 13.66 -15.00
CA THR A 50 7.19 12.39 -14.37
C THR A 50 5.91 12.48 -13.53
N ASP A 51 5.61 13.65 -12.97
CA ASP A 51 4.40 13.93 -12.20
C ASP A 51 3.30 14.45 -13.17
N TRP A 52 2.65 13.50 -13.86
CA TRP A 52 1.70 13.80 -14.93
C TRP A 52 0.27 14.00 -14.42
N MET A 53 -0.05 13.50 -13.22
CA MET A 53 -1.37 13.69 -12.64
C MET A 53 -1.52 15.13 -12.12
N VAL A 54 -2.70 15.70 -12.29
CA VAL A 54 -3.01 17.05 -11.79
C VAL A 54 -2.84 17.11 -10.27
N GLN A 55 -3.20 16.03 -9.55
CA GLN A 55 -3.05 15.91 -8.11
C GLN A 55 -1.58 15.91 -7.65
N GLU A 56 -0.67 15.33 -8.45
CA GLU A 56 0.76 15.33 -8.17
C GLU A 56 1.31 16.76 -8.30
N GLN A 57 0.92 17.49 -9.35
CA GLN A 57 1.33 18.88 -9.60
C GLN A 57 0.77 19.85 -8.56
N GLU A 58 -0.51 19.72 -8.18
CA GLU A 58 -1.15 20.58 -7.18
C GLU A 58 -0.55 20.41 -5.77
N ARG A 59 -0.12 19.19 -5.42
CA ARG A 59 0.37 18.85 -4.08
C ARG A 59 1.91 18.78 -3.98
N GLY A 60 2.62 18.77 -5.10
CA GLY A 60 4.08 18.65 -5.16
C GLY A 60 4.62 17.31 -4.67
N ILE A 61 3.83 16.22 -4.80
CA ILE A 61 4.20 14.86 -4.39
C ILE A 61 4.00 13.87 -5.54
N THR A 62 4.85 12.85 -5.61
CA THR A 62 4.64 11.71 -6.53
C THR A 62 3.66 10.72 -5.92
N ILE A 63 2.59 10.41 -6.65
CA ILE A 63 1.49 9.51 -6.25
C ILE A 63 1.64 8.18 -6.98
N THR A 64 1.95 8.19 -8.28
CA THR A 64 2.08 6.96 -9.08
C THR A 64 3.47 6.79 -9.66
N SER A 65 3.90 5.53 -9.80
CA SER A 65 5.25 5.25 -10.29
C SER A 65 5.41 5.54 -11.79
N ALA A 66 6.38 6.36 -12.20
CA ALA A 66 6.62 6.63 -13.62
C ALA A 66 7.71 5.69 -14.17
N ALA A 67 7.40 4.93 -15.22
CA ALA A 67 8.38 4.07 -15.91
C ALA A 67 8.95 4.80 -17.13
N ILE A 68 10.27 4.92 -17.20
CA ILE A 68 10.98 5.74 -18.19
C ILE A 68 12.12 4.92 -18.78
N THR A 69 12.28 4.97 -20.11
CA THR A 69 13.49 4.45 -20.76
C THR A 69 14.41 5.58 -21.25
N ALA A 70 15.67 5.54 -20.83
CA ALA A 70 16.72 6.47 -21.22
C ALA A 70 18.02 5.73 -21.61
N PHE A 71 18.95 6.43 -22.27
CA PHE A 71 20.22 5.87 -22.74
C PHE A 71 21.39 6.71 -22.23
N TRP A 72 22.43 6.06 -21.71
CA TRP A 72 23.57 6.73 -21.08
C TRP A 72 24.90 6.18 -21.62
N LYS A 73 25.83 7.09 -22.00
CA LYS A 73 27.20 6.77 -22.46
C LYS A 73 28.27 7.04 -21.41
N GLY A 74 27.87 7.47 -20.22
CA GLY A 74 28.79 7.94 -19.19
C GLY A 74 28.95 9.46 -19.21
N SER A 75 29.25 10.04 -18.05
CA SER A 75 29.40 11.50 -17.89
C SER A 75 30.50 12.10 -18.78
N GLU A 76 31.53 11.32 -19.08
CA GLU A 76 32.66 11.69 -19.95
C GLU A 76 32.63 10.93 -21.27
N LYS A 77 31.52 10.25 -21.59
CA LYS A 77 31.38 9.33 -22.73
C LYS A 77 32.42 8.21 -22.69
N GLN A 78 32.79 7.78 -21.48
CA GLN A 78 33.80 6.77 -21.24
C GLN A 78 33.36 5.36 -21.65
N TYR A 79 32.05 5.11 -21.79
CA TYR A 79 31.54 3.83 -22.27
C TYR A 79 31.43 3.83 -23.79
N LYS A 80 32.05 2.84 -24.43
CA LYS A 80 32.06 2.68 -25.89
C LYS A 80 30.65 2.66 -26.50
N ASP A 81 29.72 2.01 -25.81
CA ASP A 81 28.35 1.80 -26.25
C ASP A 81 27.35 2.29 -25.19
N GLU A 82 26.12 2.59 -25.61
CA GLU A 82 25.04 3.03 -24.72
C GLU A 82 24.58 1.92 -23.78
N HIS A 83 24.34 2.31 -22.53
CA HIS A 83 23.59 1.52 -21.57
C HIS A 83 22.14 1.99 -21.55
N ARG A 84 21.22 1.02 -21.47
CA ARG A 84 19.78 1.30 -21.42
C ARG A 84 19.33 1.33 -19.97
N PHE A 85 18.78 2.46 -19.54
CA PHE A 85 18.24 2.65 -18.22
C PHE A 85 16.72 2.57 -18.32
N ASN A 86 16.13 1.62 -17.60
CA ASN A 86 14.69 1.59 -17.36
C ASN A 86 14.49 2.05 -15.92
N VAL A 87 14.12 3.31 -15.76
CA VAL A 87 13.97 3.97 -14.46
C VAL A 87 12.51 3.90 -14.04
N ILE A 88 12.26 3.47 -12.81
CA ILE A 88 10.97 3.60 -12.14
C ILE A 88 11.10 4.65 -11.04
N ASP A 89 10.43 5.78 -11.23
CA ASP A 89 10.29 6.77 -10.16
C ASP A 89 9.19 6.33 -9.19
N THR A 90 9.47 6.27 -7.89
CA THR A 90 8.55 5.67 -6.89
C THR A 90 7.98 6.72 -5.92
N PRO A 91 6.74 6.63 -5.45
CA PRO A 91 6.24 7.54 -4.41
C PRO A 91 7.09 7.52 -3.14
N GLY A 92 7.24 8.68 -2.49
CA GLY A 92 7.97 8.79 -1.20
C GLY A 92 7.06 8.79 0.03
N HIS A 93 5.74 8.89 -0.19
CA HIS A 93 4.74 9.01 0.87
C HIS A 93 4.21 7.64 1.31
N VAL A 94 3.97 7.47 2.62
CA VAL A 94 3.57 6.19 3.23
C VAL A 94 2.25 5.62 2.70
N ASP A 95 1.33 6.52 2.35
CA ASP A 95 0.01 6.17 1.81
C ASP A 95 0.09 5.48 0.44
N PHE A 96 1.22 5.60 -0.27
CA PHE A 96 1.49 4.95 -1.55
C PHE A 96 2.61 3.89 -1.42
N THR A 97 2.73 3.27 -0.25
CA THR A 97 3.71 2.17 -0.01
C THR A 97 3.56 1.01 -0.99
N ILE A 98 2.35 0.75 -1.50
CA ILE A 98 2.12 -0.29 -2.49
C ILE A 98 2.83 -0.01 -3.82
N GLU A 99 2.91 1.26 -4.21
CA GLU A 99 3.63 1.69 -5.40
C GLU A 99 5.13 1.44 -5.27
N VAL A 100 5.67 1.57 -4.06
CA VAL A 100 7.07 1.24 -3.76
C VAL A 100 7.27 -0.27 -3.78
N GLU A 101 6.40 -1.03 -3.13
CA GLU A 101 6.49 -2.50 -3.03
C GLU A 101 6.44 -3.17 -4.41
N ARG A 102 5.47 -2.80 -5.25
CA ARG A 102 5.36 -3.33 -6.62
C ARG A 102 6.55 -2.93 -7.50
N SER A 103 7.10 -1.74 -7.28
CA SER A 103 8.25 -1.25 -8.03
C SER A 103 9.51 -2.01 -7.62
N LEU A 104 9.84 -2.09 -6.33
CA LEU A 104 11.00 -2.81 -5.84
C LEU A 104 11.02 -4.28 -6.29
N ARG A 105 9.86 -4.91 -6.46
CA ARG A 105 9.77 -6.29 -6.93
C ARG A 105 10.23 -6.49 -8.38
N VAL A 106 10.03 -5.51 -9.25
CA VAL A 106 10.36 -5.63 -10.70
C VAL A 106 11.72 -5.06 -11.07
N LEU A 107 12.40 -4.43 -10.12
CA LEU A 107 13.68 -3.76 -10.32
C LEU A 107 14.84 -4.72 -10.05
N ASP A 108 15.91 -4.56 -10.82
CA ASP A 108 17.15 -5.32 -10.59
C ASP A 108 18.04 -4.59 -9.58
N GLY A 109 17.90 -3.27 -9.43
CA GLY A 109 18.61 -2.47 -8.43
C GLY A 109 17.86 -1.19 -8.06
N ALA A 110 18.34 -0.46 -7.05
CA ALA A 110 17.72 0.78 -6.62
C ALA A 110 18.74 1.86 -6.25
N VAL A 111 18.40 3.11 -6.52
CA VAL A 111 19.08 4.30 -6.01
C VAL A 111 18.24 4.85 -4.86
N VAL A 112 18.74 4.71 -3.63
CA VAL A 112 18.08 5.20 -2.42
C VAL A 112 18.57 6.61 -2.13
N VAL A 113 17.66 7.58 -2.21
CA VAL A 113 17.97 9.00 -2.04
C VAL A 113 17.72 9.42 -0.59
N PHE A 114 18.73 10.02 0.03
CA PHE A 114 18.64 10.61 1.36
C PHE A 114 18.87 12.12 1.28
N CYS A 115 18.20 12.88 2.15
CA CYS A 115 18.47 14.29 2.33
C CYS A 115 19.74 14.49 3.19
N GLY A 116 20.71 15.28 2.74
CA GLY A 116 21.91 15.59 3.53
C GLY A 116 21.62 16.26 4.89
N THR A 117 20.46 16.93 5.00
CA THR A 117 20.00 17.62 6.21
C THR A 117 19.19 16.72 7.14
N SER A 118 18.20 15.97 6.62
CA SER A 118 17.33 15.11 7.44
C SER A 118 17.96 13.74 7.74
N GLY A 119 18.74 13.23 6.79
CA GLY A 119 19.36 11.92 6.84
C GLY A 119 18.36 10.77 6.76
N VAL A 120 18.48 9.78 7.65
CA VAL A 120 17.60 8.59 7.67
C VAL A 120 16.33 8.88 8.45
N GLU A 121 15.20 8.91 7.75
CA GLU A 121 13.87 9.17 8.29
C GLU A 121 13.04 7.87 8.44
N PRO A 122 11.96 7.85 9.26
CA PRO A 122 11.17 6.64 9.52
C PRO A 122 10.64 5.94 8.26
N GLN A 123 10.29 6.69 7.23
CA GLN A 123 9.84 6.12 5.96
C GLN A 123 11.00 5.55 5.17
N SER A 124 12.20 6.14 5.25
CA SER A 124 13.40 5.55 4.66
C SER A 124 13.67 4.17 5.25
N GLU A 125 13.45 3.97 6.56
CA GLU A 125 13.55 2.65 7.20
C GLU A 125 12.54 1.64 6.62
N THR A 126 11.31 2.09 6.34
CA THR A 126 10.25 1.23 5.78
C THR A 126 10.57 0.80 4.35
N VAL A 127 10.96 1.75 3.50
CA VAL A 127 11.45 1.47 2.14
C VAL A 127 12.65 0.54 2.18
N TRP A 128 13.57 0.76 3.12
CA TRP A 128 14.77 -0.05 3.26
C TRP A 128 14.46 -1.50 3.62
N ARG A 129 13.48 -1.72 4.52
CA ARG A 129 12.96 -3.05 4.84
C ARG A 129 12.30 -3.72 3.64
N GLN A 130 11.54 -2.98 2.83
CA GLN A 130 10.96 -3.52 1.59
C GLN A 130 12.06 -3.94 0.61
N ALA A 131 13.11 -3.13 0.45
CA ALA A 131 14.24 -3.49 -0.42
C ALA A 131 15.01 -4.72 0.11
N ASN A 132 15.16 -4.87 1.43
CA ASN A 132 15.72 -6.07 2.06
C ASN A 132 14.86 -7.32 1.76
N LYS A 133 13.52 -7.22 1.90
CA LYS A 133 12.57 -8.33 1.65
C LYS A 133 12.74 -8.91 0.24
N TYR A 134 13.01 -8.05 -0.74
CA TYR A 134 13.19 -8.47 -2.14
C TYR A 134 14.65 -8.67 -2.57
N GLY A 135 15.61 -8.49 -1.65
CA GLY A 135 17.04 -8.65 -1.94
C GLY A 135 17.57 -7.69 -2.99
N VAL A 136 17.01 -6.48 -3.08
CA VAL A 136 17.37 -5.51 -4.14
C VAL A 136 18.71 -4.85 -3.83
N PRO A 137 19.72 -4.97 -4.71
CA PRO A 137 20.99 -4.24 -4.61
C PRO A 137 20.78 -2.72 -4.67
N ARG A 138 21.54 -1.98 -3.85
CA ARG A 138 21.29 -0.56 -3.61
C ARG A 138 22.53 0.31 -3.75
N LEU A 139 22.33 1.48 -4.36
CA LEU A 139 23.24 2.61 -4.34
C LEU A 139 22.62 3.72 -3.50
N VAL A 140 23.38 4.31 -2.57
CA VAL A 140 22.95 5.42 -1.73
C VAL A 140 23.34 6.74 -2.38
N TYR A 141 22.38 7.63 -2.59
CA TYR A 141 22.61 8.99 -3.05
C TYR A 141 22.21 10.00 -1.96
N VAL A 142 23.20 10.63 -1.34
CA VAL A 142 22.97 11.74 -0.40
C VAL A 142 22.82 13.02 -1.19
N ASN A 143 21.56 13.43 -1.38
CA ASN A 143 21.15 14.60 -2.13
C ASN A 143 21.03 15.83 -1.21
N LYS A 144 20.72 16.99 -1.80
CA LYS A 144 20.52 18.26 -1.09
C LYS A 144 21.75 18.69 -0.29
N MET A 145 22.95 18.39 -0.78
CA MET A 145 24.20 18.85 -0.16
C MET A 145 24.36 20.38 -0.17
N ASP A 146 23.51 21.08 -0.93
CA ASP A 146 23.38 22.54 -0.99
C ASP A 146 22.55 23.16 0.15
N ARG A 147 21.90 22.35 1.00
CA ARG A 147 21.04 22.88 2.08
C ARG A 147 21.82 23.13 3.35
N ALA A 148 21.36 24.12 4.13
CA ALA A 148 21.87 24.36 5.48
C ALA A 148 21.79 23.10 6.35
N GLY A 149 22.85 22.82 7.10
CA GLY A 149 22.99 21.62 7.92
C GLY A 149 23.23 20.33 7.13
N ALA A 150 23.51 20.39 5.82
CA ALA A 150 23.84 19.21 5.04
C ALA A 150 25.19 18.63 5.45
N ASN A 151 25.20 17.34 5.80
CA ASN A 151 26.42 16.65 6.22
C ASN A 151 26.41 15.20 5.71
N PHE A 152 27.29 14.92 4.75
CA PHE A 152 27.40 13.61 4.10
C PHE A 152 27.77 12.51 5.08
N LEU A 153 28.87 12.66 5.81
CA LEU A 153 29.40 11.64 6.73
C LEU A 153 28.44 11.33 7.88
N ARG A 154 27.66 12.33 8.33
CA ARG A 154 26.59 12.10 9.32
C ARG A 154 25.51 11.16 8.79
N VAL A 155 25.08 11.35 7.53
CA VAL A 155 24.09 10.46 6.90
C VAL A 155 24.65 9.04 6.75
N ILE A 156 25.93 8.90 6.39
CA ILE A 156 26.63 7.60 6.36
C ILE A 156 26.59 6.92 7.74
N GLY A 157 26.90 7.66 8.81
CA GLY A 157 26.81 7.16 10.18
C GLY A 157 25.39 6.70 10.55
N GLN A 158 24.36 7.46 10.15
CA GLN A 158 22.97 7.10 10.39
C GLN A 158 22.53 5.84 9.63
N ILE A 159 22.99 5.64 8.39
CA ILE A 159 22.70 4.41 7.62
C ILE A 159 23.22 3.20 8.40
N LYS A 160 24.45 3.27 8.91
CA LYS A 160 25.04 2.20 9.73
C LYS A 160 24.26 1.95 11.01
N GLN A 161 23.93 3.01 11.75
CA GLN A 161 23.29 2.91 13.07
C GLN A 161 21.79 2.55 13.02
N ARG A 162 21.03 3.11 12.07
CA ARG A 162 19.56 2.97 12.01
C ARG A 162 19.10 1.88 11.06
N LEU A 163 19.81 1.67 9.96
CA LEU A 163 19.42 0.67 8.95
C LEU A 163 20.16 -0.65 9.10
N GLY A 164 21.26 -0.68 9.88
CA GLY A 164 22.03 -1.90 10.15
C GLY A 164 22.81 -2.43 8.95
N HIS A 165 23.19 -1.56 8.01
CA HIS A 165 23.96 -1.91 6.81
C HIS A 165 25.34 -1.26 6.82
N THR A 166 26.27 -1.76 6.00
CA THR A 166 27.63 -1.23 5.88
C THR A 166 27.72 -0.27 4.69
N PRO A 167 27.64 1.06 4.92
CA PRO A 167 27.83 2.03 3.85
C PRO A 167 29.31 2.20 3.52
N VAL A 168 29.64 2.19 2.23
CA VAL A 168 31.00 2.41 1.71
C VAL A 168 30.99 3.65 0.81
N PRO A 169 31.47 4.81 1.31
CA PRO A 169 31.62 5.99 0.47
C PRO A 169 32.60 5.75 -0.67
N ILE A 170 32.15 5.98 -1.91
CA ILE A 170 33.03 6.03 -3.09
C ILE A 170 33.31 7.49 -3.52
N GLN A 171 32.66 8.43 -2.83
CA GLN A 171 32.83 9.86 -3.01
C GLN A 171 32.83 10.59 -1.68
N LEU A 172 33.48 11.75 -1.62
CA LEU A 172 33.35 12.72 -0.53
C LEU A 172 32.85 14.07 -1.06
N ALA A 173 32.16 14.85 -0.23
CA ALA A 173 31.69 16.18 -0.60
C ALA A 173 32.82 17.23 -0.50
N ILE A 174 32.90 18.12 -1.49
CA ILE A 174 33.77 19.32 -1.43
C ILE A 174 32.90 20.52 -1.06
N GLY A 175 33.08 20.99 0.17
CA GLY A 175 32.20 21.99 0.79
C GLY A 175 30.85 21.41 1.21
N SER A 176 30.00 22.28 1.76
CA SER A 176 28.64 21.95 2.21
C SER A 176 27.76 23.20 2.10
N GLU A 177 26.45 23.00 2.13
CA GLU A 177 25.46 24.09 2.08
C GLU A 177 25.68 24.95 0.81
N ASP A 178 25.58 26.28 0.93
CA ASP A 178 25.81 27.20 -0.20
C ASP A 178 27.23 27.09 -0.79
N ASN A 179 28.20 26.54 -0.04
CA ASN A 179 29.57 26.34 -0.48
C ASN A 179 29.82 24.96 -1.11
N PHE A 180 28.78 24.16 -1.38
CA PHE A 180 28.92 22.88 -2.06
C PHE A 180 29.33 23.07 -3.53
N GLN A 181 30.55 22.62 -3.87
CA GLN A 181 31.17 22.85 -5.18
C GLN A 181 31.35 21.59 -6.02
N GLY A 182 31.48 20.43 -5.39
CA GLY A 182 31.87 19.21 -6.09
C GLY A 182 32.02 17.99 -5.20
N GLN A 183 32.64 16.95 -5.74
CA GLN A 183 32.92 15.70 -5.04
C GLN A 183 34.38 15.29 -5.24
N ILE A 184 34.93 14.55 -4.29
CA ILE A 184 36.17 13.79 -4.48
C ILE A 184 35.78 12.40 -4.98
N ASP A 185 36.30 11.99 -6.12
CA ASP A 185 36.23 10.62 -6.64
C ASP A 185 37.31 9.79 -5.95
N LEU A 186 36.92 8.96 -4.97
CA LEU A 186 37.87 8.18 -4.18
C LEU A 186 38.49 7.03 -4.97
N ILE A 187 37.94 6.64 -6.12
CA ILE A 187 38.51 5.59 -6.97
C ILE A 187 39.70 6.16 -7.74
N ASN A 188 39.53 7.31 -8.39
CA ASN A 188 40.59 7.94 -9.18
C ASN A 188 41.48 8.89 -8.37
N MET A 189 41.09 9.24 -7.14
CA MET A 189 41.74 10.21 -6.27
C MET A 189 41.86 11.60 -6.90
N GLU A 190 40.71 12.09 -7.39
CA GLU A 190 40.60 13.41 -8.03
C GLU A 190 39.39 14.17 -7.50
N ALA A 191 39.50 15.50 -7.43
CA ALA A 191 38.38 16.39 -7.15
C ALA A 191 37.61 16.70 -8.45
N VAL A 192 36.30 16.47 -8.45
CA VAL A 192 35.38 16.75 -9.54
C VAL A 192 34.55 17.98 -9.18
N TYR A 193 34.69 19.03 -9.97
CA TYR A 193 33.93 20.27 -9.85
C TYR A 193 32.88 20.39 -10.95
N TRP A 194 31.79 21.09 -10.65
CA TRP A 194 30.69 21.34 -11.58
C TRP A 194 30.58 22.81 -11.92
N ASN A 195 30.30 23.09 -13.19
CA ASN A 195 30.05 24.44 -13.67
C ASN A 195 28.54 24.72 -13.66
N ASP A 196 28.14 25.86 -13.09
CA ASP A 196 26.74 26.26 -13.12
C ASP A 196 26.31 26.71 -14.53
N ALA A 197 27.25 27.19 -15.37
CA ALA A 197 26.98 27.72 -16.70
C ALA A 197 26.48 26.67 -17.71
N ASP A 198 26.97 25.43 -17.62
CA ASP A 198 26.53 24.31 -18.46
C ASP A 198 25.50 23.42 -17.75
N LYS A 199 25.01 23.86 -16.58
CA LYS A 199 24.12 23.10 -15.70
C LYS A 199 24.68 21.73 -15.31
N GLY A 200 25.99 21.65 -15.08
CA GLY A 200 26.68 20.45 -14.63
C GLY A 200 26.68 19.32 -15.66
N MET A 201 26.74 19.64 -16.96
CA MET A 201 26.85 18.63 -18.01
C MET A 201 28.26 18.01 -18.05
N VAL A 202 29.31 18.83 -17.90
CA VAL A 202 30.69 18.37 -18.03
C VAL A 202 31.40 18.44 -16.67
N PRO A 203 31.90 17.31 -16.14
CA PRO A 203 32.72 17.33 -14.93
C PRO A 203 34.09 17.95 -15.19
N VAL A 204 34.60 18.76 -14.25
CA VAL A 204 35.96 19.32 -14.30
C VAL A 204 36.80 18.67 -13.22
N ARG A 205 37.71 17.77 -13.61
CA ARG A 205 38.64 17.08 -12.71
C ARG A 205 39.85 17.95 -12.39
N LYS A 206 40.27 17.95 -11.12
CA LYS A 206 41.43 18.66 -10.57
C LYS A 206 42.08 17.82 -9.45
N PRO A 207 43.33 18.11 -9.07
CA PRO A 207 43.91 17.56 -7.84
C PRO A 207 43.04 17.87 -6.62
N ILE A 208 43.04 16.96 -5.64
CA ILE A 208 42.30 17.12 -4.38
C ILE A 208 42.86 18.34 -3.62
N PRO A 209 42.01 19.22 -3.05
CA PRO A 209 42.46 20.30 -2.18
C PRO A 209 43.29 19.77 -1.01
N ALA A 210 44.40 20.42 -0.69
CA ALA A 210 45.32 19.98 0.36
C ALA A 210 44.64 19.77 1.72
N GLU A 211 43.63 20.57 2.05
CA GLU A 211 42.85 20.48 3.28
C GLU A 211 41.94 19.25 3.37
N LEU A 212 41.64 18.60 2.24
CA LEU A 212 40.81 17.40 2.16
C LEU A 212 41.61 16.14 1.82
N GLN A 213 42.93 16.26 1.59
CA GLN A 213 43.77 15.13 1.17
C GLN A 213 43.81 14.04 2.23
N GLU A 214 44.07 14.39 3.50
CA GLU A 214 44.13 13.42 4.60
C GLU A 214 42.80 12.67 4.78
N LEU A 215 41.68 13.39 4.68
CA LEU A 215 40.34 12.80 4.75
C LEU A 215 40.09 11.87 3.55
N ALA A 216 40.51 12.26 2.35
CA ALA A 216 40.36 11.43 1.15
C ALA A 216 41.19 10.15 1.25
N ASP A 217 42.41 10.22 1.79
CA ASP A 217 43.28 9.06 1.99
C ASP A 217 42.69 8.10 3.03
N GLU A 218 42.14 8.61 4.13
CA GLU A 218 41.43 7.82 5.15
C GLU A 218 40.26 7.05 4.54
N TRP A 219 39.35 7.74 3.83
CA TRP A 219 38.17 7.10 3.25
C TRP A 219 38.50 6.22 2.05
N ARG A 220 39.57 6.51 1.31
CA ARG A 220 40.10 5.58 0.29
C ARG A 220 40.54 4.29 0.96
N ASN A 221 41.29 4.35 2.06
CA ASN A 221 41.74 3.15 2.76
C ASN A 221 40.55 2.31 3.25
N ASN A 222 39.55 2.94 3.86
CA ASN A 222 38.31 2.26 4.29
C ASN A 222 37.58 1.60 3.10
N MET A 223 37.54 2.26 1.95
CA MET A 223 36.94 1.73 0.72
C MET A 223 37.73 0.56 0.14
N VAL A 224 39.06 0.63 0.15
CA VAL A 224 39.95 -0.45 -0.33
C VAL A 224 39.87 -1.66 0.60
N GLU A 225 39.83 -1.45 1.92
CA GLU A 225 39.61 -2.50 2.92
C GLU A 225 38.27 -3.22 2.66
N ALA A 226 37.20 -2.46 2.44
CA ALA A 226 35.90 -3.04 2.07
C ALA A 226 35.97 -3.76 0.71
N ALA A 227 36.73 -3.30 -0.27
CA ALA A 227 36.91 -4.02 -1.51
C ALA A 227 37.68 -5.35 -1.30
N ALA A 228 38.70 -5.35 -0.43
CA ALA A 228 39.52 -6.53 -0.17
C ALA A 228 38.70 -7.71 0.42
N GLU A 229 37.68 -7.42 1.22
CA GLU A 229 36.74 -8.43 1.78
C GLU A 229 35.92 -9.21 0.73
N ALA A 230 35.92 -8.79 -0.54
CA ALA A 230 35.13 -9.46 -1.59
C ALA A 230 35.62 -10.88 -1.93
N SER A 231 36.91 -11.17 -1.70
CA SER A 231 37.49 -12.50 -1.94
C SER A 231 38.76 -12.72 -1.13
N GLU A 232 39.09 -13.99 -0.86
CA GLU A 232 40.34 -14.35 -0.17
C GLU A 232 41.59 -13.85 -0.91
N GLU A 233 41.58 -13.85 -2.25
CA GLU A 233 42.70 -13.36 -3.06
C GLU A 233 42.98 -11.87 -2.83
N LEU A 234 41.94 -11.03 -2.88
CA LEU A 234 42.07 -9.59 -2.66
C LEU A 234 42.42 -9.26 -1.21
N MET A 235 41.88 -10.03 -0.25
CA MET A 235 42.21 -9.89 1.16
C MET A 235 43.70 -10.19 1.41
N ASN A 236 44.24 -11.26 0.82
CA ASN A 236 45.66 -11.59 0.95
C ASN A 236 46.56 -10.49 0.37
N LYS A 237 46.26 -9.99 -0.84
CA LYS A 237 46.99 -8.86 -1.44
C LYS A 237 47.01 -7.64 -0.50
N TYR A 238 45.85 -7.29 0.05
CA TYR A 238 45.73 -6.16 0.97
C TYR A 238 46.55 -6.35 2.26
N LEU A 239 46.50 -7.54 2.87
CA LEU A 239 47.26 -7.86 4.09
C LEU A 239 48.77 -7.92 3.87
N GLU A 240 49.21 -8.32 2.68
CA GLU A 240 50.61 -8.32 2.27
C GLU A 240 51.13 -6.91 1.91
N GLY A 241 50.25 -5.90 1.89
CA GLY A 241 50.58 -4.52 1.55
C GLY A 241 50.68 -4.27 0.04
N GLU A 242 50.16 -5.17 -0.80
CA GLU A 242 50.05 -4.96 -2.24
C GLU A 242 48.88 -4.01 -2.56
N GLU A 243 49.14 -3.00 -3.40
CA GLU A 243 48.09 -2.05 -3.81
C GLU A 243 47.12 -2.71 -4.80
N LEU A 244 45.81 -2.70 -4.45
CA LEU A 244 44.75 -3.12 -5.36
C LEU A 244 44.58 -2.10 -6.50
N THR A 245 44.47 -2.59 -7.72
CA THR A 245 44.20 -1.73 -8.88
C THR A 245 42.77 -1.17 -8.84
N ASN A 246 42.54 -0.01 -9.46
CA ASN A 246 41.19 0.58 -9.55
C ASN A 246 40.18 -0.37 -10.22
N ALA A 247 40.62 -1.24 -11.13
CA ALA A 247 39.77 -2.24 -11.77
C ALA A 247 39.36 -3.36 -10.80
N GLU A 248 40.29 -3.86 -10.00
CA GLU A 248 40.01 -4.85 -8.94
C GLU A 248 39.08 -4.26 -7.88
N ILE A 249 39.33 -3.02 -7.42
CA ILE A 249 38.48 -2.31 -6.46
C ILE A 249 37.05 -2.19 -7.00
N LYS A 250 36.88 -1.71 -8.25
CA LYS A 250 35.56 -1.57 -8.85
C LYS A 250 34.82 -2.91 -8.96
N ALA A 251 35.50 -3.96 -9.41
CA ALA A 251 34.91 -5.30 -9.56
C ALA A 251 34.48 -5.88 -8.20
N ALA A 252 35.33 -5.74 -7.18
CA ALA A 252 35.06 -6.20 -5.82
C ALA A 252 33.88 -5.46 -5.18
N LEU A 253 33.86 -4.12 -5.28
CA LEU A 253 32.74 -3.31 -4.78
C LEU A 253 31.43 -3.66 -5.50
N ARG A 254 31.46 -3.88 -6.82
CA ARG A 254 30.30 -4.35 -7.59
C ARG A 254 29.80 -5.70 -7.08
N GLN A 255 30.69 -6.68 -6.90
CA GLN A 255 30.33 -8.01 -6.41
C GLN A 255 29.62 -7.94 -5.06
N ARG A 256 30.20 -7.23 -4.08
CA ARG A 256 29.60 -7.08 -2.74
C ARG A 256 28.30 -6.27 -2.75
N THR A 257 28.17 -5.30 -3.65
CA THR A 257 26.94 -4.51 -3.83
C THR A 257 25.80 -5.39 -4.35
N ILE A 258 26.06 -6.22 -5.36
CA ILE A 258 25.07 -7.15 -5.94
C ILE A 258 24.69 -8.24 -4.92
N ALA A 259 25.64 -8.70 -4.10
CA ALA A 259 25.37 -9.63 -3.01
C ALA A 259 24.57 -9.00 -1.85
N GLY A 260 24.42 -7.68 -1.80
CA GLY A 260 23.71 -6.96 -0.74
C GLY A 260 24.47 -6.88 0.59
N GLU A 261 25.78 -7.13 0.57
CA GLU A 261 26.65 -7.08 1.76
C GLU A 261 27.03 -5.65 2.16
N ILE A 262 27.20 -4.78 1.15
CA ILE A 262 27.53 -3.37 1.31
C ILE A 262 26.58 -2.51 0.50
N VAL A 263 26.52 -1.23 0.86
CA VAL A 263 25.83 -0.21 0.05
C VAL A 263 26.80 0.92 -0.27
N LEU A 264 27.04 1.15 -1.55
CA LEU A 264 27.94 2.23 -1.98
C LEU A 264 27.25 3.57 -1.83
N ALA A 265 27.98 4.60 -1.38
CA ALA A 265 27.43 5.92 -1.17
C ALA A 265 28.10 7.00 -2.02
N VAL A 266 27.26 7.80 -2.67
CA VAL A 266 27.60 8.97 -3.50
C VAL A 266 26.86 10.20 -2.97
N CYS A 267 27.32 11.40 -3.35
CA CYS A 267 26.72 12.65 -2.86
C CYS A 267 26.56 13.72 -3.95
N GLY A 268 25.63 14.65 -3.74
CA GLY A 268 25.42 15.76 -4.67
C GLY A 268 24.22 16.64 -4.36
N SER A 269 23.90 17.49 -5.33
CA SER A 269 22.71 18.34 -5.31
C SER A 269 22.03 18.28 -6.68
N SER A 270 20.88 17.60 -6.73
CA SER A 270 20.04 17.56 -7.93
C SER A 270 19.44 18.93 -8.26
N PHE A 271 19.20 19.76 -7.24
CA PHE A 271 18.68 21.12 -7.41
C PHE A 271 19.71 22.04 -8.06
N LYS A 272 20.95 22.04 -7.56
CA LYS A 272 22.07 22.83 -8.11
C LYS A 272 22.76 22.16 -9.31
N ASN A 273 22.27 21.01 -9.77
CA ASN A 273 22.82 20.29 -10.94
C ASN A 273 24.26 19.81 -10.74
N LYS A 274 24.62 19.38 -9.52
CA LYS A 274 25.98 18.94 -9.16
C LYS A 274 25.97 17.48 -8.74
N GLY A 275 26.68 16.61 -9.46
CA GLY A 275 26.92 15.21 -9.07
C GLY A 275 26.04 14.15 -9.72
N VAL A 276 24.85 14.50 -10.25
CA VAL A 276 23.92 13.51 -10.83
C VAL A 276 24.56 12.69 -11.97
N PRO A 277 25.38 13.24 -12.90
CA PRO A 277 26.04 12.41 -13.90
C PRO A 277 26.94 11.32 -13.31
N LEU A 278 27.59 11.57 -12.17
CA LEU A 278 28.39 10.55 -11.48
C LEU A 278 27.52 9.48 -10.79
N VAL A 279 26.30 9.82 -10.38
CA VAL A 279 25.32 8.83 -9.91
C VAL A 279 24.97 7.87 -11.04
N LEU A 280 24.74 8.39 -12.26
CA LEU A 280 24.46 7.55 -13.44
C LEU A 280 25.64 6.65 -13.81
N ASP A 281 26.87 7.14 -13.64
CA ASP A 281 28.07 6.34 -13.85
C ASP A 281 28.18 5.22 -12.80
N ALA A 282 27.92 5.53 -11.53
CA ALA A 282 27.89 4.55 -10.44
C ALA A 282 26.80 3.49 -10.63
N VAL A 283 25.64 3.85 -11.20
CA VAL A 283 24.60 2.89 -11.59
C VAL A 283 25.13 1.88 -12.61
N ILE A 284 25.88 2.31 -13.62
CA ILE A 284 26.48 1.38 -14.59
C ILE A 284 27.51 0.50 -13.90
N ASP A 285 28.42 1.10 -13.14
CA ASP A 285 29.58 0.42 -12.56
C ASP A 285 29.18 -0.59 -11.48
N TYR A 286 28.16 -0.31 -10.67
CA TYR A 286 27.92 -1.08 -9.43
C TYR A 286 26.54 -1.74 -9.33
N LEU A 287 25.51 -1.26 -10.05
CA LEU A 287 24.20 -1.92 -10.04
C LEU A 287 24.10 -3.02 -11.11
N PRO A 288 23.29 -4.07 -10.86
CA PRO A 288 23.24 -5.24 -11.72
C PRO A 288 22.53 -4.99 -13.05
N ALA A 289 22.92 -5.78 -14.05
CA ALA A 289 22.07 -6.08 -15.19
C ALA A 289 21.07 -7.20 -14.85
N PRO A 290 20.02 -7.44 -15.66
CA PRO A 290 19.13 -8.59 -15.49
C PRO A 290 19.83 -9.95 -15.48
N THR A 291 21.05 -10.02 -16.01
CA THR A 291 21.88 -11.23 -16.08
C THR A 291 22.79 -11.41 -14.87
N ASP A 292 22.93 -10.38 -14.03
CA ASP A 292 23.77 -10.42 -12.83
C ASP A 292 22.97 -10.80 -11.56
N ILE A 293 21.64 -10.88 -11.68
CA ILE A 293 20.75 -11.29 -10.59
C ILE A 293 20.32 -12.76 -10.76
N PRO A 294 19.95 -13.46 -9.66
CA PRO A 294 19.41 -14.81 -9.74
C PRO A 294 18.19 -14.91 -10.66
N ALA A 295 18.01 -16.08 -11.27
CA ALA A 295 16.84 -16.40 -12.08
C ALA A 295 15.55 -16.17 -11.28
N ILE A 296 14.49 -15.73 -11.96
CA ILE A 296 13.22 -15.51 -11.28
C ILE A 296 12.61 -16.87 -10.91
N LYS A 297 12.24 -17.00 -9.64
CA LYS A 297 11.55 -18.18 -9.12
C LYS A 297 10.05 -18.10 -9.34
N GLY A 298 9.43 -19.25 -9.50
CA GLY A 298 7.99 -19.43 -9.53
C GLY A 298 7.61 -20.87 -9.18
N THR A 299 6.31 -21.17 -9.25
CA THR A 299 5.76 -22.50 -8.99
C THR A 299 4.96 -23.00 -10.16
N ASN A 300 4.78 -24.32 -10.24
CA ASN A 300 3.89 -24.94 -11.20
C ASN A 300 2.42 -24.63 -10.80
N PRO A 301 1.57 -24.11 -11.72
CA PRO A 301 0.15 -23.84 -11.41
C PRO A 301 -0.63 -25.07 -10.93
N ASP A 302 -0.24 -26.28 -11.35
CA ASP A 302 -0.89 -27.53 -10.98
C ASP A 302 -0.30 -28.15 -9.70
N ASN A 303 0.87 -27.69 -9.26
CA ASN A 303 1.55 -28.18 -8.07
C ASN A 303 2.41 -27.08 -7.42
N GLU A 304 1.89 -26.46 -6.36
CA GLU A 304 2.57 -25.36 -5.67
C GLU A 304 3.88 -25.77 -4.97
N GLU A 305 4.11 -27.07 -4.72
CA GLU A 305 5.36 -27.58 -4.12
C GLU A 305 6.50 -27.70 -5.14
N GLU A 306 6.20 -27.67 -6.44
CA GLU A 306 7.21 -27.74 -7.50
C GLU A 306 7.77 -26.35 -7.80
N GLU A 307 8.98 -26.07 -7.32
CA GLU A 307 9.72 -24.85 -7.66
C GLU A 307 10.24 -24.89 -9.11
N MET A 308 10.06 -23.79 -9.81
CA MET A 308 10.52 -23.56 -11.18
C MET A 308 11.32 -22.27 -11.26
N GLU A 309 12.27 -22.21 -12.19
CA GLU A 309 13.05 -21.01 -12.46
C GLU A 309 12.94 -20.60 -13.94
N ARG A 310 13.16 -19.31 -14.20
CA ARG A 310 13.28 -18.74 -15.55
C ARG A 310 14.52 -17.85 -15.61
N HIS A 311 15.44 -18.18 -16.51
CA HIS A 311 16.63 -17.37 -16.71
C HIS A 311 16.34 -16.19 -17.64
N ALA A 312 17.08 -15.10 -17.45
CA ALA A 312 16.98 -13.88 -18.25
C ALA A 312 17.55 -14.05 -19.66
N ASP A 313 16.90 -14.89 -20.48
CA ASP A 313 17.28 -15.23 -21.84
C ASP A 313 16.08 -15.11 -22.80
N ASP A 314 16.35 -14.68 -24.04
CA ASP A 314 15.33 -14.52 -25.09
C ASP A 314 14.86 -15.88 -25.65
N SER A 315 15.66 -16.94 -25.52
CA SER A 315 15.36 -18.29 -26.00
C SER A 315 14.53 -19.11 -25.02
N GLU A 316 14.38 -18.63 -23.78
CA GLU A 316 13.54 -19.27 -22.79
C GLU A 316 12.05 -19.05 -23.05
N PRO A 317 11.16 -19.87 -22.44
CA PRO A 317 9.72 -19.66 -22.53
C PRO A 317 9.32 -18.29 -21.97
N PHE A 318 8.35 -17.64 -22.60
CA PHE A 318 7.91 -16.31 -22.18
C PHE A 318 7.37 -16.33 -20.73
N SER A 319 7.88 -15.41 -19.91
CA SER A 319 7.30 -15.12 -18.59
C SER A 319 7.46 -13.64 -18.25
N ALA A 320 6.38 -13.05 -17.72
CA ALA A 320 6.33 -11.65 -17.33
C ALA A 320 5.41 -11.45 -16.12
N LEU A 321 5.73 -10.44 -15.31
CA LEU A 321 4.93 -10.03 -14.16
C LEU A 321 4.22 -8.72 -14.48
N ALA A 322 2.89 -8.70 -14.36
CA ALA A 322 2.12 -7.47 -14.39
C ALA A 322 2.25 -6.76 -13.04
N PHE A 323 2.83 -5.56 -13.02
CA PHE A 323 3.16 -4.87 -11.76
C PHE A 323 2.46 -3.52 -11.58
N LYS A 324 1.87 -2.97 -12.64
CA LYS A 324 1.10 -1.73 -12.57
C LYS A 324 -0.02 -1.77 -13.59
N ILE A 325 -1.20 -1.30 -13.20
CA ILE A 325 -2.32 -1.05 -14.10
C ILE A 325 -2.63 0.44 -14.02
N ALA A 326 -2.86 1.04 -15.18
CA ALA A 326 -3.30 2.43 -15.28
C ALA A 326 -4.38 2.53 -16.35
N THR A 327 -5.43 3.29 -16.07
CA THR A 327 -6.44 3.62 -17.07
C THR A 327 -6.02 4.87 -17.82
N ASP A 328 -5.87 4.76 -19.14
CA ASP A 328 -5.66 5.91 -20.01
C ASP A 328 -6.97 6.33 -20.70
N PRO A 329 -7.32 7.63 -20.75
CA PRO A 329 -8.53 8.09 -21.41
C PRO A 329 -8.60 7.80 -22.92
N PHE A 330 -7.46 7.68 -23.61
CA PHE A 330 -7.41 7.54 -25.06
C PHE A 330 -7.24 6.10 -25.53
N VAL A 331 -6.42 5.30 -24.82
CA VAL A 331 -6.11 3.92 -25.22
C VAL A 331 -6.72 2.85 -24.31
N GLY A 332 -7.38 3.25 -23.22
CA GLY A 332 -7.98 2.34 -22.25
C GLY A 332 -6.96 1.80 -21.24
N THR A 333 -7.18 0.59 -20.75
CA THR A 333 -6.35 -0.02 -19.70
C THR A 333 -4.95 -0.35 -20.22
N LEU A 334 -3.94 0.17 -19.52
CA LEU A 334 -2.52 -0.12 -19.68
C LEU A 334 -2.06 -1.06 -18.58
N THR A 335 -1.57 -2.24 -18.96
CA THR A 335 -0.97 -3.21 -18.04
C THR A 335 0.54 -3.21 -18.22
N PHE A 336 1.25 -2.61 -17.26
CA PHE A 336 2.71 -2.58 -17.24
C PHE A 336 3.25 -3.93 -16.81
N VAL A 337 4.16 -4.47 -17.61
CA VAL A 337 4.77 -5.77 -17.42
C VAL A 337 6.29 -5.68 -17.40
N ARG A 338 6.89 -6.48 -16.52
CA ARG A 338 8.33 -6.78 -16.51
C ARG A 338 8.53 -8.16 -17.14
N VAL A 339 9.24 -8.23 -18.26
CA VAL A 339 9.55 -9.50 -18.92
C VAL A 339 10.82 -10.08 -18.30
N TYR A 340 10.70 -11.26 -17.71
CA TYR A 340 11.85 -11.95 -17.09
C TYR A 340 12.52 -12.91 -18.07
N SER A 341 11.76 -13.62 -18.90
CA SER A 341 12.28 -14.59 -19.86
C SER A 341 11.48 -14.59 -21.16
N GLY A 342 12.14 -15.03 -22.24
CA GLY A 342 11.55 -15.19 -23.56
C GLY A 342 11.22 -13.87 -24.27
N VAL A 343 10.32 -13.98 -25.25
CA VAL A 343 9.92 -12.88 -26.13
C VAL A 343 8.39 -12.90 -26.26
N LEU A 344 7.79 -11.72 -26.28
CA LEU A 344 6.38 -11.52 -26.57
C LEU A 344 6.23 -10.58 -27.75
N ALA A 345 5.53 -11.02 -28.79
CA ALA A 345 5.20 -10.22 -29.96
C ALA A 345 3.73 -9.77 -29.95
N SER A 346 3.46 -8.66 -30.65
CA SER A 346 2.11 -8.18 -30.87
C SER A 346 1.31 -9.21 -31.66
N GLY A 347 0.15 -9.60 -31.14
CA GLY A 347 -0.74 -10.62 -31.69
C GLY A 347 -0.67 -11.97 -30.99
N ASP A 348 0.36 -12.22 -30.17
CA ASP A 348 0.59 -13.48 -29.46
C ASP A 348 -0.50 -13.77 -28.43
N GLY A 349 -0.74 -15.07 -28.22
CA GLY A 349 -1.59 -15.57 -27.14
C GLY A 349 -0.74 -15.94 -25.92
N VAL A 350 -1.11 -15.43 -24.76
CA VAL A 350 -0.46 -15.74 -23.47
C VAL A 350 -1.49 -16.31 -22.49
N ILE A 351 -1.03 -16.92 -21.40
CA ILE A 351 -1.91 -17.33 -20.30
C ILE A 351 -1.61 -16.49 -19.06
N ASN A 352 -2.66 -16.02 -18.42
CA ASN A 352 -2.61 -15.62 -17.02
C ASN A 352 -2.63 -16.90 -16.17
N SER A 353 -1.46 -17.34 -15.74
CA SER A 353 -1.29 -18.62 -15.03
C SER A 353 -1.92 -18.63 -13.64
N VAL A 354 -2.16 -17.45 -13.04
CA VAL A 354 -2.81 -17.33 -11.73
C VAL A 354 -4.31 -17.63 -11.82
N LYS A 355 -4.97 -17.16 -12.90
CA LYS A 355 -6.41 -17.34 -13.13
C LYS A 355 -6.74 -18.47 -14.12
N GLY A 356 -5.74 -19.07 -14.77
CA GLY A 356 -5.92 -20.03 -15.86
C GLY A 356 -6.59 -19.45 -17.11
N LYS A 357 -6.60 -18.12 -17.26
CA LYS A 357 -7.30 -17.44 -18.37
C LYS A 357 -6.34 -17.13 -19.52
N LYS A 358 -6.77 -17.45 -20.75
CA LYS A 358 -6.03 -17.09 -21.96
C LYS A 358 -6.29 -15.64 -22.32
N GLU A 359 -5.22 -14.93 -22.64
CA GLU A 359 -5.24 -13.54 -23.06
C GLU A 359 -4.56 -13.39 -24.41
N ARG A 360 -4.91 -12.34 -25.15
CA ARG A 360 -4.27 -12.03 -26.43
C ARG A 360 -3.69 -10.63 -26.40
N VAL A 361 -2.40 -10.54 -26.66
CA VAL A 361 -1.69 -9.26 -26.63
C VAL A 361 -1.94 -8.53 -27.94
N GLY A 362 -2.71 -7.44 -27.88
CA GLY A 362 -3.02 -6.60 -29.03
C GLY A 362 -1.87 -5.66 -29.36
N ARG A 363 -1.90 -4.46 -28.79
CA ARG A 363 -0.87 -3.43 -28.97
C ARG A 363 -0.01 -3.31 -27.72
N MET A 364 1.26 -2.98 -27.92
CA MET A 364 2.23 -2.74 -26.86
C MET A 364 2.86 -1.38 -27.05
N VAL A 365 3.11 -0.69 -25.94
CA VAL A 365 3.77 0.61 -25.95
C VAL A 365 4.91 0.63 -24.95
N GLN A 366 5.99 1.30 -25.34
CA GLN A 366 7.06 1.68 -24.45
C GLN A 366 6.84 3.13 -24.01
N MET A 367 6.94 3.35 -22.70
CA MET A 367 6.79 4.68 -22.12
C MET A 367 8.12 5.43 -22.18
N HIS A 368 8.10 6.58 -22.84
CA HIS A 368 9.22 7.52 -22.92
C HIS A 368 8.80 8.85 -22.30
N ALA A 369 8.86 8.93 -20.97
CA ALA A 369 8.34 10.06 -20.21
C ALA A 369 6.86 10.33 -20.55
N ASN A 370 6.55 11.41 -21.27
CA ASN A 370 5.18 11.77 -21.69
C ASN A 370 4.80 11.27 -23.11
N ALA A 371 5.74 10.66 -23.85
CA ALA A 371 5.50 10.11 -25.18
C ALA A 371 5.33 8.59 -25.15
N ARG A 372 4.52 8.07 -26.07
CA ARG A 372 4.24 6.63 -26.22
C ARG A 372 4.83 6.17 -27.54
N GLU A 373 5.74 5.20 -27.49
CA GLU A 373 6.26 4.56 -28.69
C GLU A 373 5.62 3.19 -28.84
N GLU A 374 4.91 2.96 -29.96
CA GLU A 374 4.37 1.64 -30.25
C GLU A 374 5.47 0.67 -30.62
N ILE A 375 5.50 -0.48 -29.94
CA ILE A 375 6.50 -1.52 -30.15
C ILE A 375 5.82 -2.81 -30.59
N LYS A 376 6.53 -3.59 -31.42
CA LYS A 376 6.01 -4.85 -31.98
C LYS A 376 6.39 -6.08 -31.16
N GLU A 377 7.44 -5.98 -30.36
CA GLU A 377 7.93 -7.08 -29.52
C GLU A 377 8.60 -6.53 -28.25
N VAL A 378 8.59 -7.33 -27.19
CA VAL A 378 9.33 -7.12 -25.94
C VAL A 378 10.13 -8.40 -25.61
N ARG A 379 11.31 -8.24 -25.03
CA ARG A 379 12.28 -9.33 -24.78
C ARG A 379 12.62 -9.42 -23.29
N ALA A 380 13.35 -10.47 -22.89
CA ALA A 380 13.83 -10.62 -21.53
C ALA A 380 14.57 -9.35 -21.04
N GLY A 381 14.22 -8.89 -19.84
CA GLY A 381 14.75 -7.67 -19.24
C GLY A 381 14.05 -6.37 -19.67
N ASP A 382 13.03 -6.42 -20.54
CA ASP A 382 12.24 -5.23 -20.90
C ASP A 382 11.14 -4.90 -19.89
N ILE A 383 10.75 -3.61 -19.90
CA ILE A 383 9.54 -3.10 -19.25
C ILE A 383 8.71 -2.40 -20.31
N ALA A 384 7.43 -2.77 -20.42
CA ALA A 384 6.50 -2.20 -21.40
C ALA A 384 5.07 -2.22 -20.86
N ALA A 385 4.15 -1.51 -21.53
CA ALA A 385 2.72 -1.56 -21.25
C ALA A 385 1.96 -2.27 -22.36
N LEU A 386 1.12 -3.24 -21.98
CA LEU A 386 0.19 -3.94 -22.84
C LEU A 386 -1.15 -3.20 -22.82
N ILE A 387 -1.73 -2.97 -24.00
CA ILE A 387 -3.00 -2.24 -24.13
C ILE A 387 -4.16 -3.23 -24.20
N GLY A 388 -5.19 -3.00 -23.37
CA GLY A 388 -6.49 -3.64 -23.49
C GLY A 388 -6.60 -5.03 -22.87
N MET A 389 -5.72 -5.36 -21.92
CA MET A 389 -5.84 -6.58 -21.10
C MET A 389 -7.09 -6.49 -20.22
N LYS A 390 -7.89 -7.56 -20.17
CA LYS A 390 -9.20 -7.52 -19.48
C LYS A 390 -9.18 -8.18 -18.11
N ASP A 391 -8.56 -9.36 -18.02
CA ASP A 391 -8.62 -10.20 -16.82
C ASP A 391 -7.29 -10.22 -16.05
N VAL A 392 -6.43 -9.22 -16.27
CA VAL A 392 -5.11 -9.11 -15.63
C VAL A 392 -5.14 -8.05 -14.54
N THR A 393 -4.71 -8.41 -13.34
CA THR A 393 -4.53 -7.51 -12.19
C THR A 393 -3.05 -7.39 -11.79
N THR A 394 -2.72 -6.37 -10.99
CA THR A 394 -1.35 -6.20 -10.44
C THR A 394 -0.93 -7.44 -9.62
N GLY A 395 0.30 -7.89 -9.80
CA GLY A 395 0.86 -9.09 -9.15
C GLY A 395 0.68 -10.38 -9.95
N GLU A 396 -0.01 -10.37 -11.09
CA GLU A 396 -0.29 -11.58 -11.85
C GLU A 396 0.79 -11.90 -12.91
N THR A 397 0.92 -13.19 -13.21
CA THR A 397 1.91 -13.69 -14.18
C THR A 397 1.28 -13.92 -15.54
N LEU A 398 1.91 -13.37 -16.58
CA LEU A 398 1.64 -13.68 -17.98
C LEU A 398 2.77 -14.56 -18.51
N CYS A 399 2.44 -15.73 -19.07
CA CYS A 399 3.45 -16.67 -19.54
C CYS A 399 3.01 -17.45 -20.79
N ASP A 400 3.95 -18.23 -21.32
CA ASP A 400 3.72 -19.19 -22.39
C ASP A 400 2.71 -20.27 -21.93
N ALA A 401 1.64 -20.47 -22.70
CA ALA A 401 0.59 -21.45 -22.41
C ALA A 401 1.07 -22.91 -22.42
N ALA A 402 2.16 -23.22 -23.13
CA ALA A 402 2.74 -24.56 -23.19
C ALA A 402 3.65 -24.86 -21.98
N LYS A 403 4.16 -23.83 -21.30
CA LYS A 403 5.06 -23.95 -20.14
C LYS A 403 4.66 -22.97 -19.04
N PRO A 404 3.46 -23.15 -18.46
CA PRO A 404 2.92 -22.20 -17.51
C PRO A 404 3.75 -22.19 -16.22
N ILE A 405 3.82 -21.02 -15.59
CA ILE A 405 4.54 -20.79 -14.33
C ILE A 405 3.81 -19.67 -13.58
N ILE A 406 3.71 -19.77 -12.27
CA ILE A 406 3.26 -18.68 -11.40
C ILE A 406 4.50 -18.05 -10.76
N LEU A 407 4.85 -16.84 -11.18
CA LEU A 407 5.93 -16.10 -10.49
C LEU A 407 5.46 -15.73 -9.08
N VAL A 408 6.39 -15.62 -8.14
CA VAL A 408 6.08 -15.33 -6.72
C VAL A 408 5.14 -14.12 -6.61
N ARG A 409 4.00 -14.33 -5.97
CA ARG A 409 2.94 -13.33 -5.80
C ARG A 409 3.41 -12.18 -4.93
N MET A 410 2.91 -11.00 -5.22
CA MET A 410 3.05 -9.84 -4.33
C MET A 410 2.15 -10.04 -3.12
N ASP A 411 2.68 -9.76 -1.94
CA ASP A 411 1.91 -9.67 -0.71
C ASP A 411 1.39 -8.24 -0.56
N PHE A 412 0.08 -8.08 -0.44
CA PHE A 412 -0.56 -6.76 -0.38
C PHE A 412 -0.95 -6.47 1.06
N PRO A 413 -0.53 -5.33 1.65
CA PRO A 413 -0.89 -4.99 3.01
C PRO A 413 -2.40 -4.76 3.14
N GLU A 414 -2.95 -5.11 4.32
CA GLU A 414 -4.35 -4.84 4.61
C GLU A 414 -4.61 -3.32 4.77
N PRO A 415 -5.73 -2.80 4.25
CA PRO A 415 -6.10 -1.40 4.42
C PRO A 415 -6.27 -1.02 5.89
N VAL A 416 -5.80 0.17 6.26
CA VAL A 416 -5.83 0.65 7.66
C VAL A 416 -6.90 1.71 7.93
N ILE A 417 -7.43 2.38 6.91
CA ILE A 417 -8.50 3.38 7.06
C ILE A 417 -9.71 2.96 6.24
N SER A 418 -10.91 3.22 6.77
CA SER A 418 -12.18 3.03 6.05
C SER A 418 -13.07 4.26 6.16
N VAL A 419 -13.70 4.65 5.06
CA VAL A 419 -14.68 5.75 4.99
C VAL A 419 -15.92 5.30 4.24
N ALA A 420 -17.09 5.86 4.58
CA ALA A 420 -18.30 5.65 3.81
C ALA A 420 -18.37 6.66 2.67
N VAL A 421 -18.78 6.20 1.49
CA VAL A 421 -19.00 7.03 0.31
C VAL A 421 -20.42 6.85 -0.19
N GLU A 422 -21.12 7.97 -0.32
CA GLU A 422 -22.51 8.01 -0.75
C GLU A 422 -22.67 8.85 -2.02
N PRO A 423 -23.34 8.34 -3.06
CA PRO A 423 -23.55 9.09 -4.29
C PRO A 423 -24.53 10.24 -4.04
N LYS A 424 -24.30 11.41 -4.66
CA LYS A 424 -25.23 12.54 -4.51
C LYS A 424 -26.53 12.34 -5.28
N THR A 425 -26.48 11.63 -6.40
CA THR A 425 -27.64 11.36 -7.26
C THR A 425 -27.76 9.86 -7.58
N LYS A 426 -28.91 9.43 -8.10
CA LYS A 426 -29.09 8.04 -8.55
C LYS A 426 -28.21 7.69 -9.74
N ASP A 427 -27.98 8.65 -10.65
CA ASP A 427 -27.10 8.46 -11.80
C ASP A 427 -25.64 8.29 -11.37
N ASP A 428 -25.23 8.98 -10.29
CA ASP A 428 -23.91 8.81 -9.68
C ASP A 428 -23.75 7.42 -9.07
N GLN A 429 -24.81 6.77 -8.58
CA GLN A 429 -24.73 5.45 -7.95
C GLN A 429 -24.19 4.38 -8.91
N GLU A 430 -24.68 4.34 -10.15
CA GLU A 430 -24.23 3.38 -11.16
C GLU A 430 -22.79 3.68 -11.62
N LYS A 431 -22.49 4.96 -11.86
CA LYS A 431 -21.14 5.40 -12.25
C LYS A 431 -20.12 5.18 -11.14
N MET A 432 -20.51 5.38 -9.88
CA MET A 432 -19.67 5.17 -8.70
C MET A 432 -19.24 3.71 -8.61
N GLY A 433 -20.15 2.76 -8.80
CA GLY A 433 -19.80 1.33 -8.80
C GLY A 433 -18.75 0.98 -9.85
N ILE A 434 -18.89 1.53 -11.05
CA ILE A 434 -17.93 1.33 -12.15
C ILE A 434 -16.57 1.98 -11.84
N ALA A 435 -16.59 3.23 -11.34
CA ALA A 435 -15.38 3.99 -11.03
C ALA A 435 -14.58 3.34 -9.89
N LEU A 436 -15.25 3.00 -8.79
CA LEU A 436 -14.65 2.32 -7.64
C LEU A 436 -14.09 0.94 -8.03
N GLY A 437 -14.79 0.20 -8.89
CA GLY A 437 -14.28 -1.07 -9.41
C GLY A 437 -13.00 -0.92 -10.24
N LYS A 438 -12.91 0.13 -11.08
CA LYS A 438 -11.69 0.42 -11.85
C LYS A 438 -10.54 0.87 -10.95
N LEU A 439 -10.80 1.72 -9.96
CA LEU A 439 -9.79 2.16 -9.00
C LEU A 439 -9.26 0.98 -8.16
N ALA A 440 -10.12 0.05 -7.76
CA ALA A 440 -9.72 -1.17 -7.04
C ALA A 440 -8.92 -2.16 -7.92
N GLN A 441 -9.13 -2.15 -9.25
CA GLN A 441 -8.29 -2.92 -10.18
C GLN A 441 -6.90 -2.30 -10.34
N GLU A 442 -6.80 -0.97 -10.31
CA GLU A 442 -5.52 -0.25 -10.37
C GLU A 442 -4.69 -0.42 -9.09
N ASP A 443 -5.36 -0.35 -7.93
CA ASP A 443 -4.75 -0.45 -6.60
C ASP A 443 -5.36 -1.59 -5.77
N PRO A 444 -4.68 -2.74 -5.63
CA PRO A 444 -5.15 -3.86 -4.81
C PRO A 444 -5.26 -3.55 -3.31
N SER A 445 -4.58 -2.51 -2.82
CA SER A 445 -4.71 -2.05 -1.42
C SER A 445 -5.96 -1.18 -1.20
N PHE A 446 -6.67 -0.83 -2.27
CA PHE A 446 -7.97 -0.18 -2.19
C PHE A 446 -9.09 -1.22 -2.24
N ARG A 447 -9.81 -1.35 -1.12
CA ARG A 447 -10.95 -2.27 -1.02
C ARG A 447 -12.26 -1.51 -1.04
N VAL A 448 -13.23 -2.07 -1.76
CA VAL A 448 -14.59 -1.55 -1.84
C VAL A 448 -15.51 -2.66 -1.37
N LYS A 449 -16.31 -2.38 -0.35
CA LYS A 449 -17.34 -3.31 0.14
C LYS A 449 -18.66 -2.58 0.30
N THR A 450 -19.75 -3.28 0.08
CA THR A 450 -21.07 -2.80 0.51
C THR A 450 -21.35 -3.42 1.86
N ASP A 451 -21.63 -2.57 2.84
CA ASP A 451 -22.05 -3.02 4.16
C ASP A 451 -23.49 -3.53 4.07
N GLU A 452 -23.71 -4.82 4.33
CA GLU A 452 -25.02 -5.45 4.15
C GLU A 452 -26.07 -4.96 5.17
N GLU A 453 -25.64 -4.41 6.30
CA GLU A 453 -26.54 -3.97 7.37
C GLU A 453 -27.01 -2.53 7.17
N THR A 454 -26.10 -1.66 6.75
CA THR A 454 -26.35 -0.23 6.55
C THR A 454 -26.64 0.12 5.09
N GLY A 455 -26.29 -0.77 4.15
CA GLY A 455 -26.37 -0.52 2.71
C GLY A 455 -25.34 0.48 2.19
N GLN A 456 -24.43 0.97 3.05
CA GLN A 456 -23.42 1.95 2.66
C GLN A 456 -22.31 1.30 1.84
N THR A 457 -21.79 2.04 0.86
CA THR A 457 -20.54 1.66 0.19
C THR A 457 -19.38 2.15 1.06
N ILE A 458 -18.60 1.22 1.59
CA ILE A 458 -17.41 1.50 2.40
C ILE A 458 -16.19 1.29 1.51
N ILE A 459 -15.35 2.31 1.45
CA ILE A 459 -14.05 2.24 0.79
C ILE A 459 -12.96 2.22 1.87
N SER A 460 -11.93 1.40 1.64
CA SER A 460 -10.82 1.21 2.57
C SER A 460 -9.49 1.37 1.84
N GLY A 461 -8.51 2.01 2.48
CA GLY A 461 -7.19 2.27 1.90
C GLY A 461 -6.08 2.40 2.94
N MET A 462 -4.89 2.75 2.47
CA MET A 462 -3.65 2.79 3.25
C MET A 462 -3.48 4.03 4.15
N GLY A 463 -4.32 5.04 3.97
CA GLY A 463 -4.29 6.29 4.72
C GLY A 463 -5.31 7.31 4.20
N GLU A 464 -5.37 8.46 4.86
CA GLU A 464 -6.37 9.51 4.58
C GLU A 464 -6.06 10.21 3.27
N LEU A 465 -4.78 10.50 3.01
CA LEU A 465 -4.34 11.10 1.75
C LEU A 465 -4.58 10.14 0.58
N HIS A 466 -4.39 8.83 0.79
CA HIS A 466 -4.73 7.81 -0.21
C HIS A 466 -6.22 7.91 -0.60
N LEU A 467 -7.13 7.83 0.38
CA LEU A 467 -8.57 7.84 0.12
C LEU A 467 -9.05 9.17 -0.48
N ASP A 468 -8.51 10.30 -0.01
CA ASP A 468 -8.81 11.63 -0.55
C ASP A 468 -8.45 11.73 -2.03
N ILE A 469 -7.27 11.24 -2.43
CA ILE A 469 -6.85 11.21 -3.84
C ILE A 469 -7.75 10.29 -4.66
N LEU A 470 -8.11 9.10 -4.16
CA LEU A 470 -9.00 8.20 -4.89
C LEU A 470 -10.40 8.79 -5.08
N VAL A 471 -10.94 9.50 -4.09
CA VAL A 471 -12.23 10.19 -4.23
C VAL A 471 -12.13 11.38 -5.18
N ASP A 472 -11.04 12.16 -5.15
CA ASP A 472 -10.82 13.24 -6.11
C ASP A 472 -10.66 12.69 -7.54
N ARG A 473 -9.92 11.58 -7.74
CA ARG A 473 -9.84 10.89 -9.03
C ARG A 473 -11.21 10.41 -9.49
N MET A 474 -12.01 9.82 -8.60
CA MET A 474 -13.39 9.43 -8.90
C MET A 474 -14.23 10.63 -9.39
N ARG A 475 -14.09 11.79 -8.73
CA ARG A 475 -14.78 13.03 -9.11
C ARG A 475 -14.30 13.57 -10.47
N ARG A 476 -12.98 13.68 -10.69
CA ARG A 476 -12.41 14.33 -11.88
C ARG A 476 -12.38 13.42 -13.11
N GLU A 477 -11.97 12.16 -12.95
CA GLU A 477 -11.78 11.21 -14.06
C GLU A 477 -13.09 10.54 -14.50
N PHE A 478 -14.01 10.30 -13.55
CA PHE A 478 -15.26 9.58 -13.82
C PHE A 478 -16.51 10.46 -13.71
N ASN A 479 -16.35 11.74 -13.36
CA ASN A 479 -17.44 12.71 -13.21
C ASN A 479 -18.55 12.21 -12.28
N VAL A 480 -18.15 11.68 -11.12
CA VAL A 480 -19.04 11.14 -10.08
C VAL A 480 -18.98 12.01 -8.84
N GLU A 481 -20.10 12.62 -8.47
CA GLU A 481 -20.18 13.35 -7.21
C GLU A 481 -20.60 12.44 -6.05
N ALA A 482 -19.76 12.38 -5.02
CA ALA A 482 -20.05 11.62 -3.81
C ALA A 482 -19.69 12.39 -2.54
N ASN A 483 -20.45 12.13 -1.47
CA ASN A 483 -20.19 12.62 -0.13
C ASN A 483 -19.33 11.59 0.62
N ILE A 484 -18.36 12.08 1.38
CA ILE A 484 -17.50 11.24 2.22
C ILE A 484 -17.95 11.45 3.67
N GLY A 485 -18.17 10.34 4.38
CA GLY A 485 -18.57 10.35 5.78
C GLY A 485 -17.84 9.28 6.59
N LYS A 486 -17.97 9.37 7.92
CA LYS A 486 -17.57 8.26 8.79
C LYS A 486 -18.50 7.07 8.53
N PRO A 487 -17.99 5.83 8.46
CA PRO A 487 -18.82 4.64 8.39
C PRO A 487 -19.83 4.63 9.53
N GLN A 488 -21.06 4.22 9.24
CA GLN A 488 -22.04 4.00 10.30
C GLN A 488 -21.58 2.84 11.19
N VAL A 489 -21.77 3.01 12.49
CA VAL A 489 -21.51 1.94 13.45
C VAL A 489 -22.78 1.12 13.57
N SER A 490 -22.70 -0.19 13.31
CA SER A 490 -23.79 -1.14 13.52
C SER A 490 -24.03 -1.35 15.02
N TYR A 491 -24.75 -0.42 15.65
CA TYR A 491 -25.22 -0.59 17.02
C TYR A 491 -26.25 -1.73 17.10
N ARG A 492 -26.39 -2.30 18.29
CA ARG A 492 -27.47 -3.25 18.63
C ARG A 492 -28.21 -2.76 19.84
N GLU A 493 -29.32 -3.40 20.14
CA GLU A 493 -30.05 -3.12 21.36
C GLU A 493 -30.31 -4.41 22.14
N ARG A 494 -30.49 -4.28 23.44
CA ARG A 494 -30.90 -5.41 24.30
C ARG A 494 -31.82 -4.91 25.40
N ILE A 495 -32.74 -5.76 25.85
CA ILE A 495 -33.56 -5.48 27.03
C ILE A 495 -32.85 -5.94 28.29
N THR A 496 -33.11 -5.26 29.41
CA THR A 496 -32.52 -5.62 30.71
C THR A 496 -33.55 -6.15 31.70
N LYS A 497 -34.84 -5.84 31.49
CA LYS A 497 -35.92 -6.19 32.41
C LYS A 497 -36.81 -7.29 31.86
N ASN A 498 -37.25 -8.16 32.78
CA ASN A 498 -38.29 -9.12 32.49
C ASN A 498 -39.65 -8.41 32.51
N CYS A 499 -40.50 -8.66 31.50
CA CYS A 499 -41.83 -8.08 31.45
C CYS A 499 -42.83 -9.02 30.75
N GLU A 500 -44.08 -8.95 31.19
CA GLU A 500 -45.19 -9.65 30.54
C GLU A 500 -46.03 -8.63 29.77
N ILE A 501 -46.31 -8.93 28.50
CA ILE A 501 -46.94 -8.00 27.57
C ILE A 501 -48.07 -8.70 26.81
N GLU A 502 -49.24 -8.05 26.82
CA GLU A 502 -50.40 -8.41 26.00
C GLU A 502 -50.25 -7.84 24.58
N GLY A 503 -50.32 -8.72 23.60
CA GLY A 503 -50.48 -8.38 22.19
C GLY A 503 -51.90 -8.73 21.75
N LYS A 504 -52.72 -7.74 21.43
CA LYS A 504 -54.09 -7.95 20.96
C LYS A 504 -54.37 -7.12 19.72
N PHE A 505 -54.77 -7.80 18.66
CA PHE A 505 -55.13 -7.18 17.39
C PHE A 505 -56.55 -7.61 16.99
N VAL A 506 -57.45 -6.62 16.92
CA VAL A 506 -58.84 -6.82 16.52
C VAL A 506 -59.17 -5.79 15.45
N ARG A 507 -59.52 -6.25 14.24
CA ARG A 507 -59.93 -5.37 13.15
C ARG A 507 -61.13 -5.95 12.41
N GLN A 508 -62.21 -5.18 12.37
CA GLN A 508 -63.35 -5.43 11.50
C GLN A 508 -63.26 -4.48 10.31
N SER A 509 -62.68 -4.97 9.21
CA SER A 509 -62.88 -4.36 7.89
C SER A 509 -64.18 -4.94 7.32
N GLY A 510 -64.83 -4.34 6.33
CA GLY A 510 -66.09 -4.84 5.74
C GLY A 510 -66.04 -6.23 5.05
N GLY A 511 -65.06 -7.09 5.38
CA GLY A 511 -64.90 -8.49 4.97
C GLY A 511 -64.62 -9.40 6.19
N ARG A 512 -63.87 -10.51 6.01
CA ARG A 512 -63.47 -11.41 7.12
C ARG A 512 -62.77 -10.63 8.25
N GLY A 513 -63.19 -10.84 9.49
CA GLY A 513 -62.57 -10.23 10.66
C GLY A 513 -61.13 -10.70 10.85
N GLN A 514 -60.34 -9.91 11.58
CA GLN A 514 -58.98 -10.26 11.97
C GLN A 514 -58.88 -10.22 13.49
N PHE A 515 -58.57 -11.36 14.11
CA PHE A 515 -58.41 -11.51 15.55
C PHE A 515 -57.13 -12.28 15.90
N GLY A 516 -56.22 -11.64 16.64
CA GLY A 516 -55.04 -12.30 17.21
C GLY A 516 -54.80 -11.79 18.62
N HIS A 517 -54.58 -12.70 19.57
CA HIS A 517 -54.36 -12.33 20.96
C HIS A 517 -53.38 -13.30 21.64
N CYS A 518 -52.25 -12.77 22.13
CA CYS A 518 -51.19 -13.53 22.78
C CYS A 518 -50.58 -12.77 23.96
N TRP A 519 -50.25 -13.49 25.01
CA TRP A 519 -49.46 -13.02 26.15
C TRP A 519 -48.05 -13.58 26.06
N ILE A 520 -47.08 -12.67 26.10
CA ILE A 520 -45.67 -12.99 25.90
C ILE A 520 -44.89 -12.46 27.10
N ARG A 521 -44.11 -13.34 27.73
CA ARG A 521 -43.11 -12.99 28.72
C ARG A 521 -41.79 -12.78 28.01
N PHE A 522 -41.29 -11.55 28.04
CA PHE A 522 -39.99 -11.18 27.51
C PHE A 522 -38.96 -11.11 28.64
N ALA A 523 -37.77 -11.63 28.37
CA ALA A 523 -36.60 -11.58 29.25
C ALA A 523 -35.32 -11.47 28.40
N PRO A 524 -34.19 -11.04 28.97
CA PRO A 524 -32.89 -11.26 28.33
C PRO A 524 -32.70 -12.75 28.01
N ALA A 525 -32.07 -13.07 26.88
CA ALA A 525 -31.75 -14.43 26.51
C ALA A 525 -30.74 -15.07 27.49
N ASP A 526 -30.77 -16.41 27.55
CA ASP A 526 -29.79 -17.16 28.33
C ASP A 526 -28.37 -16.94 27.76
N GLU A 527 -27.33 -17.10 28.58
CA GLU A 527 -25.94 -16.81 28.20
C GLU A 527 -25.51 -17.53 26.90
N GLY A 528 -24.91 -16.79 25.97
CA GLY A 528 -24.44 -17.31 24.67
C GLY A 528 -25.49 -17.30 23.55
N GLN A 529 -26.74 -16.94 23.82
CA GLN A 529 -27.78 -16.83 22.79
C GLN A 529 -27.95 -15.38 22.29
N GLU A 530 -27.47 -15.08 21.08
CA GLU A 530 -27.51 -13.73 20.49
C GLU A 530 -28.80 -13.43 19.72
N GLY A 531 -29.54 -14.45 19.28
CA GLY A 531 -30.79 -14.31 18.52
C GLY A 531 -32.06 -14.30 19.38
N LEU A 532 -33.20 -14.61 18.74
CA LEU A 532 -34.46 -14.87 19.45
C LEU A 532 -34.42 -16.26 20.10
N GLN A 533 -34.62 -16.32 21.41
CA GLN A 533 -34.93 -17.53 22.15
C GLN A 533 -36.44 -17.66 22.32
N PHE A 534 -37.09 -18.35 21.37
CA PHE A 534 -38.54 -18.55 21.40
C PHE A 534 -38.92 -19.80 22.20
N VAL A 535 -39.80 -19.63 23.19
CA VAL A 535 -40.31 -20.72 24.04
C VAL A 535 -41.83 -20.74 23.99
N ASN A 536 -42.41 -21.91 23.78
CA ASN A 536 -43.86 -22.11 23.79
C ASN A 536 -44.29 -22.85 25.07
N GLU A 537 -44.97 -22.14 25.97
CA GLU A 537 -45.56 -22.65 27.20
C GLU A 537 -47.10 -22.70 27.13
N VAL A 538 -47.70 -22.53 25.95
CA VAL A 538 -49.17 -22.52 25.81
C VAL A 538 -49.76 -23.90 26.14
N VAL A 539 -50.70 -23.93 27.09
CA VAL A 539 -51.40 -25.15 27.53
C VAL A 539 -52.88 -25.08 27.13
N GLY A 540 -53.53 -26.24 26.91
CA GLY A 540 -54.99 -26.32 26.74
C GLY A 540 -55.55 -25.82 25.41
N GLY A 541 -54.69 -25.47 24.44
CA GLY A 541 -55.14 -25.07 23.09
C GLY A 541 -55.74 -23.66 23.01
N VAL A 542 -55.49 -22.80 24.00
CA VAL A 542 -55.94 -21.40 24.02
C VAL A 542 -55.37 -20.56 22.87
N VAL A 543 -54.25 -21.00 22.29
CA VAL A 543 -53.76 -20.57 20.98
C VAL A 543 -53.49 -21.83 20.15
N PRO A 544 -54.11 -21.99 18.97
CA PRO A 544 -53.83 -23.11 18.06
C PRO A 544 -52.34 -23.19 17.70
N LYS A 545 -51.79 -24.41 17.68
CA LYS A 545 -50.36 -24.66 17.40
C LYS A 545 -49.91 -24.11 16.03
N GLU A 546 -50.83 -24.03 15.09
CA GLU A 546 -50.63 -23.47 13.75
C GLU A 546 -50.31 -21.96 13.73
N TYR A 547 -50.71 -21.21 14.77
CA TYR A 547 -50.42 -19.77 14.87
C TYR A 547 -49.16 -19.44 15.67
N ILE A 548 -48.56 -20.42 16.36
CA ILE A 548 -47.33 -20.23 17.14
C ILE A 548 -46.15 -19.78 16.25
N PRO A 549 -45.90 -20.38 15.07
CA PRO A 549 -44.85 -19.89 14.15
C PRO A 549 -45.10 -18.44 13.68
N ALA A 550 -46.37 -18.03 13.56
CA ALA A 550 -46.73 -16.67 13.19
C ALA A 550 -46.36 -15.66 14.27
N ILE A 551 -46.57 -16.01 15.53
CA ILE A 551 -46.17 -15.23 16.69
C ILE A 551 -44.64 -15.07 16.70
N GLN A 552 -43.91 -16.17 16.56
CA GLN A 552 -42.44 -16.14 16.48
C GLN A 552 -41.97 -15.20 15.36
N LYS A 553 -42.49 -15.36 14.14
CA LYS A 553 -42.14 -14.51 13.00
C LYS A 553 -42.49 -13.03 13.23
N GLY A 554 -43.59 -12.75 13.91
CA GLY A 554 -43.99 -11.39 14.28
C GLY A 554 -43.02 -10.72 15.26
N ILE A 555 -42.44 -11.50 16.17
CA ILE A 555 -41.39 -11.04 17.09
C ILE A 555 -40.08 -10.84 16.34
N GLU A 556 -39.62 -11.82 15.55
CA GLU A 556 -38.38 -11.73 14.77
C GLU A 556 -38.35 -10.53 13.82
N GLU A 557 -39.46 -10.26 13.12
CA GLU A 557 -39.55 -9.09 12.25
C GLU A 557 -39.53 -7.78 13.03
N GLN A 558 -40.16 -7.74 14.21
CA GLN A 558 -40.15 -6.54 15.04
C GLN A 558 -38.78 -6.33 15.71
N MET A 559 -38.03 -7.39 16.02
CA MET A 559 -36.67 -7.29 16.57
C MET A 559 -35.71 -6.55 15.63
N LYS A 560 -35.98 -6.50 14.32
CA LYS A 560 -35.18 -5.69 13.39
C LYS A 560 -35.28 -4.19 13.65
N ASN A 561 -36.40 -3.74 14.22
CA ASN A 561 -36.65 -2.35 14.59
C ASN A 561 -36.60 -2.23 16.12
N GLY A 562 -35.46 -1.77 16.62
CA GLY A 562 -35.17 -1.61 18.04
C GLY A 562 -36.16 -0.77 18.84
N VAL A 563 -35.95 -0.80 20.14
CA VAL A 563 -36.75 -0.19 21.19
C VAL A 563 -36.18 1.15 21.69
N VAL A 564 -34.88 1.42 21.50
CA VAL A 564 -34.16 2.62 21.96
C VAL A 564 -33.96 3.62 20.81
N ALA A 565 -33.18 3.24 19.80
CA ALA A 565 -32.77 4.08 18.68
C ALA A 565 -33.05 3.41 17.31
N GLY A 566 -33.83 2.33 17.32
CA GLY A 566 -34.28 1.63 16.11
C GLY A 566 -33.31 0.57 15.59
N TYR A 567 -32.24 0.26 16.31
CA TYR A 567 -31.27 -0.77 15.89
C TYR A 567 -31.73 -2.18 16.25
N PRO A 568 -31.25 -3.22 15.54
CA PRO A 568 -31.70 -4.59 15.78
C PRO A 568 -31.50 -5.04 17.24
N LEU A 569 -32.56 -5.59 17.82
CA LEU A 569 -32.59 -6.15 19.16
C LEU A 569 -31.96 -7.54 19.14
N ILE A 570 -30.98 -7.78 20.01
CA ILE A 570 -30.28 -9.06 20.16
C ILE A 570 -30.48 -9.64 21.56
N GLY A 571 -30.35 -10.96 21.69
CA GLY A 571 -30.44 -11.68 22.95
C GLY A 571 -31.78 -11.50 23.64
N LEU A 572 -32.88 -11.79 22.93
CA LEU A 572 -34.25 -11.71 23.46
C LEU A 572 -34.81 -13.11 23.70
N LYS A 573 -35.30 -13.39 24.91
CA LYS A 573 -36.13 -14.56 25.22
C LYS A 573 -37.59 -14.17 25.20
N ALA A 574 -38.38 -14.85 24.38
CA ALA A 574 -39.81 -14.65 24.27
C ALA A 574 -40.54 -15.95 24.57
N THR A 575 -41.27 -15.96 25.68
CA THR A 575 -42.06 -17.11 26.12
C THR A 575 -43.53 -16.82 25.95
N VAL A 576 -44.20 -17.51 25.03
CA VAL A 576 -45.65 -17.41 24.83
C VAL A 576 -46.32 -18.37 25.79
N PHE A 577 -47.13 -17.86 26.72
CA PHE A 577 -47.71 -18.68 27.79
C PHE A 577 -49.25 -18.65 27.82
N ASP A 578 -49.88 -17.63 27.23
CA ASP A 578 -51.34 -17.50 27.21
C ASP A 578 -51.82 -16.71 25.97
N GLY A 579 -53.12 -16.67 25.72
CA GLY A 579 -53.73 -15.97 24.60
C GLY A 579 -55.19 -16.34 24.38
N SER A 580 -55.77 -15.87 23.29
CA SER A 580 -57.07 -16.35 22.84
C SER A 580 -57.22 -16.28 21.33
N TYR A 581 -58.15 -17.05 20.78
CA TYR A 581 -58.50 -17.01 19.36
C TYR A 581 -60.02 -16.97 19.17
N HIS A 582 -60.44 -16.63 17.96
CA HIS A 582 -61.83 -16.67 17.53
C HIS A 582 -61.95 -17.59 16.30
N ASP A 583 -62.86 -18.56 16.33
CA ASP A 583 -62.94 -19.64 15.33
C ASP A 583 -63.05 -19.16 13.88
N VAL A 584 -63.66 -17.99 13.66
CA VAL A 584 -63.95 -17.47 12.32
C VAL A 584 -63.01 -16.35 11.89
N ASP A 585 -62.53 -15.56 12.85
CA ASP A 585 -61.82 -14.30 12.58
C ASP A 585 -60.31 -14.39 12.86
N SER A 586 -59.86 -15.46 13.53
CA SER A 586 -58.43 -15.68 13.75
C SER A 586 -57.73 -16.20 12.51
N ASN A 587 -56.53 -15.66 12.27
CA ASN A 587 -55.66 -16.05 11.18
C ASN A 587 -54.20 -15.77 11.52
N GLU A 588 -53.30 -16.36 10.74
CA GLU A 588 -51.84 -16.26 10.92
C GLU A 588 -51.36 -14.79 10.97
N MET A 589 -51.86 -13.95 10.06
CA MET A 589 -51.48 -12.54 9.98
C MET A 589 -51.91 -11.75 11.23
N ALA A 590 -53.08 -12.03 11.78
CA ALA A 590 -53.58 -11.35 12.97
C ALA A 590 -52.72 -11.67 14.21
N PHE A 591 -52.30 -12.93 14.39
CA PHE A 591 -51.40 -13.33 15.47
C PHE A 591 -49.98 -12.77 15.30
N LYS A 592 -49.48 -12.73 14.06
CA LYS A 592 -48.21 -12.09 13.73
C LYS A 592 -48.22 -10.61 14.11
N VAL A 593 -49.26 -9.87 13.74
CA VAL A 593 -49.41 -8.43 14.07
C VAL A 593 -49.55 -8.23 15.58
N ALA A 594 -50.34 -9.07 16.27
CA ALA A 594 -50.48 -9.03 17.72
C ALA A 594 -49.12 -9.21 18.43
N ALA A 595 -48.30 -10.16 17.97
CA ALA A 595 -46.96 -10.39 18.50
C ALA A 595 -45.99 -9.22 18.21
N SER A 596 -46.04 -8.62 17.02
CA SER A 596 -45.27 -7.40 16.72
C SER A 596 -45.70 -6.23 17.60
N MET A 597 -46.99 -6.05 17.88
CA MET A 597 -47.49 -5.02 18.79
C MET A 597 -47.03 -5.24 20.23
N ALA A 598 -47.02 -6.49 20.71
CA ALA A 598 -46.46 -6.81 22.03
C ALA A 598 -44.96 -6.49 22.09
N THR A 599 -44.20 -6.88 21.06
CA THR A 599 -42.76 -6.64 21.00
C THR A 599 -42.43 -5.14 20.96
N LYS A 600 -43.25 -4.30 20.29
CA LYS A 600 -43.08 -2.82 20.30
C LYS A 600 -43.20 -2.20 21.69
N GLN A 601 -44.00 -2.79 22.58
CA GLN A 601 -44.15 -2.26 23.95
C GLN A 601 -42.89 -2.46 24.81
N LEU A 602 -41.89 -3.24 24.34
CA LEU A 602 -40.59 -3.36 25.00
C LEU A 602 -39.85 -2.03 25.14
N ALA A 603 -40.11 -1.06 24.26
CA ALA A 603 -39.59 0.31 24.39
C ALA A 603 -39.97 0.99 25.71
N GLN A 604 -41.16 0.69 26.23
CA GLN A 604 -41.65 1.29 27.48
C GLN A 604 -41.36 0.41 28.70
N LYS A 605 -41.40 -0.91 28.54
CA LYS A 605 -41.40 -1.86 29.67
C LYS A 605 -40.09 -2.66 29.83
N GLY A 606 -39.30 -2.82 28.77
CA GLY A 606 -38.15 -3.73 28.71
C GLY A 606 -36.82 -3.15 29.22
N GLY A 607 -36.73 -1.82 29.43
CA GLY A 607 -35.48 -1.18 29.86
C GLY A 607 -34.34 -1.38 28.84
N GLY A 608 -34.51 -0.84 27.63
CA GLY A 608 -33.56 -1.03 26.54
C GLY A 608 -32.21 -0.37 26.79
N GLU A 609 -31.14 -1.08 26.45
CA GLU A 609 -29.77 -0.58 26.39
C GLU A 609 -29.28 -0.59 24.94
N LEU A 610 -28.53 0.45 24.57
CA LEU A 610 -27.78 0.48 23.32
C LEU A 610 -26.45 -0.24 23.51
N LEU A 611 -26.11 -1.11 22.57
CA LEU A 611 -24.87 -1.85 22.53
C LEU A 611 -24.00 -1.33 21.38
N GLU A 612 -22.73 -1.08 21.66
CA GLU A 612 -21.72 -0.72 20.66
C GLU A 612 -20.76 -1.90 20.39
N PRO A 613 -20.26 -2.04 19.15
CA PRO A 613 -19.28 -3.07 18.82
C PRO A 613 -17.91 -2.73 19.41
N ILE A 614 -17.31 -3.71 20.07
CA ILE A 614 -15.96 -3.66 20.63
C ILE A 614 -15.01 -4.45 19.74
N MET A 615 -13.89 -3.81 19.40
CA MET A 615 -12.82 -4.37 18.58
C MET A 615 -11.71 -4.90 19.49
N ALA A 616 -11.19 -6.08 19.17
CA ALA A 616 -9.87 -6.51 19.66
C ALA A 616 -8.82 -5.78 18.81
N VAL A 617 -8.04 -4.90 19.43
CA VAL A 617 -7.02 -4.07 18.79
C VAL A 617 -5.65 -4.56 19.20
N GLU A 618 -4.76 -4.73 18.23
CA GLU A 618 -3.35 -5.01 18.46
C GLU A 618 -2.51 -3.90 17.84
N VAL A 619 -1.62 -3.28 18.63
CA VAL A 619 -0.75 -2.19 18.18
C VAL A 619 0.71 -2.58 18.37
N VAL A 620 1.48 -2.55 17.30
CA VAL A 620 2.92 -2.79 17.32
C VAL A 620 3.64 -1.46 17.24
N THR A 621 4.45 -1.11 18.24
CA THR A 621 5.16 0.18 18.32
C THR A 621 6.56 0.01 18.92
N PRO A 622 7.56 0.84 18.54
CA PRO A 622 8.82 0.92 19.27
C PRO A 622 8.60 1.30 20.74
N GLU A 623 9.52 0.88 21.61
CA GLU A 623 9.45 1.12 23.06
C GLU A 623 9.41 2.62 23.41
N ASP A 624 10.12 3.45 22.64
CA ASP A 624 10.18 4.90 22.83
C ASP A 624 8.80 5.60 22.78
N TYR A 625 7.85 5.05 22.00
CA TYR A 625 6.51 5.64 21.79
C TYR A 625 5.39 4.90 22.52
N MET A 626 5.72 3.84 23.25
CA MET A 626 4.75 2.98 23.92
C MET A 626 3.84 3.77 24.88
N GLY A 627 4.41 4.70 25.65
CA GLY A 627 3.66 5.51 26.61
C GLY A 627 2.56 6.35 25.95
N ASP A 628 2.87 6.99 24.82
CA ASP A 628 1.92 7.83 24.08
C ASP A 628 0.80 6.99 23.46
N VAL A 629 1.14 5.85 22.85
CA VAL A 629 0.18 4.92 22.27
C VAL A 629 -0.79 4.36 23.32
N MET A 630 -0.28 3.97 24.49
CA MET A 630 -1.13 3.52 25.60
C MET A 630 -2.03 4.64 26.14
N GLY A 631 -1.51 5.87 26.21
CA GLY A 631 -2.28 7.04 26.62
C GLY A 631 -3.48 7.31 25.70
N ASP A 632 -3.27 7.23 24.39
CA ASP A 632 -4.33 7.45 23.40
C ASP A 632 -5.38 6.33 23.40
N LEU A 633 -4.96 5.06 23.49
CA LEU A 633 -5.90 3.92 23.62
C LEU A 633 -6.81 4.09 24.85
N ASN A 634 -6.27 4.50 25.99
CA ASN A 634 -7.08 4.79 27.18
C ASN A 634 -8.03 5.96 26.97
N ARG A 635 -7.58 7.03 26.29
CA ARG A 635 -8.42 8.20 25.95
C ARG A 635 -9.60 7.80 25.04
N ARG A 636 -9.41 6.79 24.18
CA ARG A 636 -10.45 6.20 23.32
C ARG A 636 -11.34 5.17 24.01
N ARG A 637 -11.38 5.16 25.34
CA ARG A 637 -12.14 4.18 26.13
C ARG A 637 -11.67 2.74 25.89
N GLY A 638 -10.43 2.58 25.47
CA GLY A 638 -9.80 1.28 25.29
C GLY A 638 -9.41 0.65 26.62
N MET A 639 -9.66 -0.65 26.76
CA MET A 639 -9.21 -1.45 27.89
C MET A 639 -7.97 -2.24 27.48
N ILE A 640 -6.81 -1.90 28.05
CA ILE A 640 -5.57 -2.63 27.79
C ILE A 640 -5.65 -4.02 28.43
N LEU A 641 -5.44 -5.08 27.63
CA LEU A 641 -5.46 -6.47 28.08
C LEU A 641 -4.07 -6.97 28.46
N GLY A 642 -3.04 -6.49 27.77
CA GLY A 642 -1.67 -6.95 28.00
C GLY A 642 -0.69 -6.33 27.01
N MET A 643 0.58 -6.61 27.27
CA MET A 643 1.70 -6.14 26.49
C MET A 643 2.73 -7.27 26.37
N GLU A 644 3.24 -7.45 25.15
CA GLU A 644 4.23 -8.49 24.82
C GLU A 644 5.45 -7.86 24.15
N ASP A 645 6.63 -8.40 24.47
CA ASP A 645 7.88 -8.04 23.82
C ASP A 645 8.04 -8.83 22.52
N THR A 646 8.38 -8.12 21.44
CA THR A 646 8.69 -8.74 20.14
C THR A 646 9.99 -8.19 19.58
N VAL A 647 10.55 -8.90 18.61
CA VAL A 647 11.79 -8.47 17.92
C VAL A 647 11.61 -7.10 17.24
N SER A 648 10.39 -6.77 16.81
CA SER A 648 10.03 -5.52 16.13
C SER A 648 9.65 -4.37 17.07
N GLY A 649 9.57 -4.59 18.39
CA GLY A 649 9.14 -3.60 19.37
C GLY A 649 8.17 -4.19 20.40
N LYS A 650 7.26 -3.37 20.90
CA LYS A 650 6.23 -3.76 21.86
C LYS A 650 4.89 -3.98 21.16
N VAL A 651 4.20 -5.05 21.52
CA VAL A 651 2.84 -5.33 21.08
C VAL A 651 1.88 -5.03 22.22
N ILE A 652 0.93 -4.13 22.00
CA ILE A 652 -0.10 -3.72 22.95
C ILE A 652 -1.43 -4.29 22.49
N ARG A 653 -2.07 -5.14 23.30
CA ARG A 653 -3.42 -5.67 23.03
C ARG A 653 -4.46 -4.93 23.86
N ALA A 654 -5.54 -4.47 23.21
CA ALA A 654 -6.61 -3.72 23.85
C ALA A 654 -8.00 -4.09 23.31
N GLU A 655 -9.04 -3.83 24.09
CA GLU A 655 -10.43 -3.82 23.62
C GLU A 655 -10.90 -2.37 23.47
N VAL A 656 -11.26 -1.94 22.26
CA VAL A 656 -11.64 -0.53 22.00
C VAL A 656 -12.97 -0.47 21.23
N PRO A 657 -13.91 0.42 21.59
CA PRO A 657 -15.12 0.62 20.81
C PRO A 657 -14.84 1.07 19.38
N LEU A 658 -15.47 0.45 18.38
CA LEU A 658 -15.25 0.78 16.97
C LEU A 658 -15.52 2.26 16.67
N GLY A 659 -16.50 2.86 17.34
CA GLY A 659 -16.84 4.28 17.20
C GLY A 659 -15.72 5.25 17.56
N GLU A 660 -14.76 4.81 18.38
CA GLU A 660 -13.58 5.60 18.81
C GLU A 660 -12.34 5.32 17.95
N MET A 661 -12.40 4.31 17.07
CA MET A 661 -11.26 3.90 16.23
C MET A 661 -11.18 4.62 14.89
N PHE A 662 -12.18 5.44 14.54
CA PHE A 662 -12.16 6.23 13.32
C PHE A 662 -10.99 7.24 13.34
N GLY A 663 -10.10 7.14 12.35
CA GLY A 663 -8.91 7.98 12.26
C GLY A 663 -7.71 7.49 13.09
N TYR A 664 -7.84 6.37 13.81
CA TYR A 664 -6.76 5.88 14.68
C TYR A 664 -5.44 5.62 13.95
N ALA A 665 -5.50 5.16 12.69
CA ALA A 665 -4.31 5.00 11.84
C ALA A 665 -3.48 6.28 11.71
N THR A 666 -4.15 7.43 11.57
CA THR A 666 -3.49 8.74 11.44
C THR A 666 -2.87 9.15 12.77
N ASP A 667 -3.63 9.01 13.86
CA ASP A 667 -3.20 9.40 15.20
C ASP A 667 -2.01 8.55 15.68
N VAL A 668 -2.09 7.22 15.53
CA VAL A 668 -1.01 6.30 15.93
C VAL A 668 0.27 6.53 15.12
N ARG A 669 0.16 6.85 13.83
CA ARG A 669 1.31 7.24 13.01
C ARG A 669 1.89 8.57 13.47
N SER A 670 1.06 9.57 13.80
CA SER A 670 1.54 10.86 14.28
C SER A 670 2.35 10.71 15.57
N MET A 671 1.83 9.96 16.55
CA MET A 671 2.50 9.73 17.84
C MET A 671 3.79 8.92 17.72
N SER A 672 3.82 7.94 16.81
CA SER A 672 4.98 7.04 16.62
C SER A 672 5.96 7.48 15.54
N GLN A 673 5.79 8.68 14.98
CA GLN A 673 6.53 9.15 13.80
C GLN A 673 6.43 8.18 12.60
N GLY A 674 5.30 7.49 12.47
CA GLY A 674 5.01 6.53 11.41
C GLY A 674 5.59 5.14 11.63
N ARG A 675 6.17 4.85 12.81
CA ARG A 675 6.78 3.55 13.12
C ARG A 675 5.82 2.52 13.72
N ALA A 676 4.66 2.94 14.22
CA ALA A 676 3.65 2.03 14.74
C ALA A 676 2.68 1.56 13.66
N SER A 677 2.19 0.33 13.84
CA SER A 677 1.13 -0.28 13.05
C SER A 677 0.07 -0.85 13.97
N TYR A 678 -1.16 -1.03 13.48
CA TYR A 678 -2.20 -1.68 14.25
C TYR A 678 -3.09 -2.56 13.37
N SER A 679 -3.73 -3.53 13.99
CA SER A 679 -4.80 -4.34 13.42
C SER A 679 -6.00 -4.34 14.38
N MET A 680 -7.19 -4.62 13.85
CA MET A 680 -8.38 -4.78 14.69
C MET A 680 -9.40 -5.75 14.10
N GLU A 681 -10.04 -6.52 14.98
CA GLU A 681 -11.09 -7.48 14.62
C GLU A 681 -12.30 -7.34 15.54
N PHE A 682 -13.50 -7.62 15.03
CA PHE A 682 -14.70 -7.59 15.86
C PHE A 682 -14.61 -8.66 16.95
N LYS A 683 -14.86 -8.27 18.21
CA LYS A 683 -14.81 -9.18 19.35
C LYS A 683 -16.20 -9.50 19.90
N LYS A 684 -16.97 -8.46 20.25
CA LYS A 684 -18.26 -8.58 20.93
C LYS A 684 -19.02 -7.26 20.89
N TYR A 685 -20.30 -7.30 21.24
CA TYR A 685 -21.08 -6.12 21.60
C TYR A 685 -21.00 -5.86 23.11
N ASN A 686 -20.90 -4.59 23.51
CA ASN A 686 -20.93 -4.18 24.91
C ASN A 686 -21.85 -2.97 25.12
N THR A 687 -22.33 -2.77 26.35
CA THR A 687 -23.23 -1.65 26.67
C THR A 687 -22.53 -0.31 26.45
N ALA A 688 -23.15 0.52 25.60
CA ALA A 688 -22.65 1.85 25.31
C ALA A 688 -22.87 2.79 26.51
N PRO A 689 -21.93 3.69 26.83
CA PRO A 689 -22.12 4.70 27.86
C PRO A 689 -23.35 5.58 27.60
N ALA A 690 -24.00 6.06 28.66
CA ALA A 690 -25.25 6.84 28.56
C ALA A 690 -25.16 8.05 27.62
N HIS A 691 -24.04 8.79 27.65
CA HIS A 691 -23.84 9.96 26.79
C HIS A 691 -23.75 9.60 25.29
N ILE A 692 -23.21 8.42 24.94
CA ILE A 692 -23.18 7.91 23.57
C ILE A 692 -24.60 7.49 23.16
N ALA A 693 -25.29 6.74 24.02
CA ALA A 693 -26.67 6.30 23.76
C ALA A 693 -27.62 7.47 23.50
N GLU A 694 -27.54 8.55 24.29
CA GLU A 694 -28.31 9.78 24.07
C GLU A 694 -27.98 10.46 22.73
N THR A 695 -26.69 10.51 22.36
CA THR A 695 -26.24 11.14 21.12
C THR A 695 -26.72 10.37 19.90
N VAL A 696 -26.64 9.04 19.94
CA VAL A 696 -27.12 8.16 18.86
C VAL A 696 -28.64 8.24 18.72
N SER A 697 -29.36 8.26 19.84
CA SER A 697 -30.83 8.38 19.85
C SER A 697 -31.30 9.71 19.25
N LYS A 698 -30.60 10.83 19.52
CA LYS A 698 -30.90 12.15 18.95
C LYS A 698 -30.61 12.29 17.45
N LYS A 699 -29.80 11.41 16.86
CA LYS A 699 -29.53 11.44 15.41
C LYS A 699 -30.56 10.67 14.59
N GLN A 700 -31.30 9.75 15.22
CA GLN A 700 -32.33 8.91 14.61
C GLN A 700 -33.74 9.50 14.72
N GLY A 701 -33.99 10.31 15.76
CA GLY A 701 -35.23 11.10 15.91
C GLY A 701 -35.12 12.46 15.26
#